data_AF-A0A512RPF0-F1
#
_entry.id   AF-A0A512RPF0-F1
#
_cell.length_a   1.000
_cell.length_b   1.000
_cell.length_c   1.000
_cell.angle_alpha   90.00
_cell.angle_beta   90.00
_cell.angle_gamma   90.00
#
_symmetry.space_group_name_H-M   'P 1'
#
loop_
_entity.id
_entity.type
_entity.pdbx_description
1 polymer ?
#
loop_
_entity_poly.entity_id
_entity_poly.type
_entity_poly.pdbx_seq_one_letter_code
_entity_poly.pdbx_strand_id
1 'polypeptide(L)'
;MRTGYFITTIILLALSVAPKADAAPLPDSLIKYVQPLIGTAASTIIASGIHGKGTEQYANTIPAVGVPFGMTQWTPQTRTSEQKCRPPYMYKDSLFSGFRGTHWLSGSCTQDYGSFTIMPMTGSLKVTLNEYATRFSHDEEQSAPHYYAVQLNEYQLLAEVTALARSSIMRITMHKDDNLHLLVTPNSDQGEGFIKINRQKNQIEGYNPAHRIYQGWGKPAGFAGYFVVKAEIVPDDAGTFSSGRPTAADSLLRMPGIGAYASWKLQKGTKLIIRTGTSFTSIAEAEKNLQAEIPGQDFDAVRAKAAGEWEKALRKITVSSSDQRSLNIFYTAFYHTMQQPRLFSDVSGTYPAFSRQYETAKLTEGNYYDDFSMWDIYRTMLPLYEIIDPALINDFVRSMIIKGQQGGWLPIFPCWNSYTSAMIGDHVTAFISSAYLKGIRDYDVQAAYKLMRRNAFETPDTAEYSDGKGRRALQSYLQYGYIPLEDSVMDAFHKREQVSRTLEYAYDDHALSLVAKALGKKEDYRRLAANALNYRHIFDTSVGFVRGRYANGNWHTPFEADKRAHYITEGTPRQYTWYVPHGEEDLIRLKGGKMKFEAALDDVFRMKEYWHGNEPGHQIPFLYNYTDAPWKTQREVRNILASEYTSGPGGLSGNDDAGQMSAWYVMAAIGLYPVNPVSGQYAICSPLFDTVAIRLKDDRIFRIITQKATDSAAYISSMTLNGKAHNIYQLDYATLMKGGEMTMRLANRPPVADAVSFRKKDIRKLMEKVADWQITEWEHGEKKERMNHWVNATGLTGLMALADISRNRGYINYVKKTGEALQWQPGPKRFFADDYCIGQVYSQLYMKYRNNEMIAPWQALADSILAKPNNESLEWKDGAIRHREWSWCDALYMGPTALSYLATATGQPKYLDLASKLWWKTTDYLYDPEERLFFRDSRYFERREQNGQEVFWSRGNGWVIAGLVRVLENMPENHPDRARFVQLFREMSERLAELQQEDGSWHASLLDPDSYPIKEISGTGFFCYALLWGMNHGLLDKATYWPVARDAWAALALSVSPDGKPGFVQPIGAAPGKVNAESTAAYGTGALLLAGAELYRFVSTLSTPAG
;
A
#
# COMPACT_ATOMS: atom_id res chain seq x y z
N MET A 1 -41.12 -64.21 35.13
CA MET A 1 -41.97 -63.44 34.19
C MET A 1 -41.73 -61.96 34.43
N ARG A 2 -41.68 -61.17 33.34
CA ARG A 2 -41.65 -59.70 33.25
C ARG A 2 -40.33 -58.98 33.54
N THR A 3 -39.56 -58.87 32.45
CA THR A 3 -39.04 -57.64 31.83
C THR A 3 -39.01 -56.34 32.65
N GLY A 4 -37.81 -55.79 32.84
CA GLY A 4 -37.55 -54.40 33.21
C GLY A 4 -36.40 -53.86 32.37
N TYR A 5 -36.69 -52.92 31.48
CA TYR A 5 -35.72 -52.22 30.63
C TYR A 5 -35.05 -51.10 31.43
N PHE A 6 -33.72 -51.10 31.49
CA PHE A 6 -32.92 -49.91 31.81
C PHE A 6 -32.39 -49.32 30.51
N ILE A 7 -32.87 -48.14 30.13
CA ILE A 7 -32.32 -47.33 29.04
C ILE A 7 -31.25 -46.43 29.64
N THR A 8 -30.00 -46.64 29.25
CA THR A 8 -28.88 -45.75 29.53
C THR A 8 -28.80 -44.71 28.41
N THR A 9 -29.06 -43.44 28.72
CA THR A 9 -28.93 -42.33 27.77
C THR A 9 -27.44 -42.05 27.52
N ILE A 10 -26.96 -42.42 26.33
CA ILE A 10 -25.64 -42.04 25.82
C ILE A 10 -25.76 -40.63 25.24
N ILE A 11 -25.05 -39.67 25.85
CA ILE A 11 -24.83 -38.33 25.30
C ILE A 11 -23.76 -38.47 24.20
N LEU A 12 -24.17 -38.42 22.93
CA LEU A 12 -23.24 -38.28 21.81
C LEU A 12 -22.73 -36.82 21.77
N LEU A 13 -21.46 -36.61 22.13
CA LEU A 13 -20.71 -35.43 21.70
C LEU A 13 -20.46 -35.57 20.19
N ALA A 14 -21.17 -34.79 19.38
CA ALA A 14 -20.83 -34.59 17.98
C ALA A 14 -19.58 -33.70 17.89
N LEU A 15 -18.40 -34.30 17.90
CA LEU A 15 -17.17 -33.68 17.41
C LEU A 15 -17.33 -33.48 15.89
N SER A 16 -17.66 -32.27 15.47
CA SER A 16 -17.58 -31.87 14.07
C SER A 16 -16.09 -31.83 13.68
N VAL A 17 -15.57 -32.96 13.22
CA VAL A 17 -14.29 -33.02 12.52
C VAL A 17 -14.51 -32.26 11.20
N ALA A 18 -14.07 -31.01 11.15
CA ALA A 18 -13.98 -30.28 9.90
C ALA A 18 -13.10 -31.11 8.94
N PRO A 19 -13.53 -31.31 7.67
CA PRO A 19 -12.68 -32.00 6.71
C PRO A 19 -11.36 -31.23 6.63
N LYS A 20 -10.23 -31.92 6.79
CA LYS A 20 -8.94 -31.39 6.36
C LYS A 20 -9.14 -31.01 4.89
N ALA A 21 -9.04 -29.73 4.59
CA ALA A 21 -8.96 -29.28 3.21
C ALA A 21 -7.71 -29.93 2.63
N ASP A 22 -7.89 -30.98 1.83
CA ASP A 22 -6.82 -31.52 1.01
C ASP A 22 -6.44 -30.39 0.06
N ALA A 23 -5.27 -29.79 0.32
CA ALA A 23 -4.69 -28.79 -0.55
C ALA A 23 -4.68 -29.36 -1.97
N ALA A 24 -5.19 -28.58 -2.93
CA ALA A 24 -5.09 -28.94 -4.33
C ALA A 24 -3.64 -29.37 -4.64
N PRO A 25 -3.42 -30.46 -5.40
CA PRO A 25 -2.07 -30.91 -5.71
C PRO A 25 -1.29 -29.74 -6.32
N LEU A 26 -0.10 -29.47 -5.77
CA LEU A 26 0.77 -28.43 -6.30
C LEU A 26 1.00 -28.71 -7.80
N PRO A 27 0.95 -27.69 -8.67
CA PRO A 27 1.25 -27.88 -10.08
C PRO A 27 2.66 -28.47 -10.25
N ASP A 28 2.82 -29.31 -11.27
CA ASP A 28 4.08 -30.03 -11.54
C ASP A 28 5.30 -29.10 -11.63
N SER A 29 5.10 -27.87 -12.11
CA SER A 29 6.13 -26.82 -12.20
C SER A 29 5.55 -25.43 -11.88
N LEU A 30 6.29 -24.63 -11.11
CA LEU A 30 5.99 -23.23 -10.82
C LEU A 30 6.59 -22.27 -11.85
N ILE A 31 7.65 -22.70 -12.56
CA ILE A 31 8.30 -21.91 -13.60
C ILE A 31 7.32 -21.45 -14.69
N LYS A 32 6.29 -22.25 -15.01
CA LYS A 32 5.27 -21.91 -16.01
C LYS A 32 4.52 -20.61 -15.73
N TYR A 33 4.52 -20.15 -14.47
CA TYR A 33 3.89 -18.89 -14.08
C TYR A 33 4.82 -17.68 -14.21
N VAL A 34 6.13 -17.89 -14.38
CA VAL A 34 7.08 -16.79 -14.53
C VAL A 34 7.02 -16.27 -15.97
N GLN A 35 6.84 -14.97 -16.10
CA GLN A 35 6.75 -14.23 -17.37
C GLN A 35 7.88 -13.19 -17.42
N PRO A 36 9.11 -13.55 -17.85
CA PRO A 36 10.28 -12.66 -17.75
C PRO A 36 10.16 -11.35 -18.56
N LEU A 37 9.17 -11.25 -19.44
CA LEU A 37 8.91 -10.04 -20.23
C LEU A 37 8.19 -8.94 -19.44
N ILE A 38 7.61 -9.22 -18.27
CA ILE A 38 6.96 -8.19 -17.45
C ILE A 38 8.01 -7.15 -17.00
N GLY A 39 7.75 -5.88 -17.30
CA GLY A 39 8.63 -4.74 -17.01
C GLY A 39 9.61 -4.36 -18.14
N THR A 40 9.61 -5.10 -19.24
CA THR A 40 10.49 -4.85 -20.40
C THR A 40 9.93 -3.81 -21.39
N ALA A 41 8.76 -3.24 -21.11
CA ALA A 41 8.16 -2.13 -21.86
C ALA A 41 7.86 -0.94 -20.95
N ALA A 42 7.52 0.20 -21.55
CA ALA A 42 6.93 1.32 -20.81
C ALA A 42 5.66 0.86 -20.08
N SER A 43 5.47 1.35 -18.86
CA SER A 43 4.31 1.08 -18.01
C SER A 43 3.01 1.34 -18.76
N THR A 44 2.07 0.41 -18.61
CA THR A 44 0.69 0.51 -19.08
C THR A 44 -0.28 0.91 -17.95
N ILE A 45 0.24 1.13 -16.74
CA ILE A 45 -0.53 1.45 -15.54
C ILE A 45 -0.79 2.95 -15.49
N ILE A 46 -2.05 3.33 -15.27
CA ILE A 46 -2.50 4.74 -15.30
C ILE A 46 -1.73 5.58 -14.27
N ALA A 47 -1.45 5.03 -13.08
CA ALA A 47 -0.77 5.74 -12.01
C ALA A 47 0.66 6.18 -12.36
N SER A 48 1.36 5.46 -13.25
CA SER A 48 2.73 5.84 -13.65
C SER A 48 2.77 7.17 -14.40
N GLY A 49 1.67 7.58 -15.04
CA GLY A 49 1.53 8.88 -15.72
C GLY A 49 1.21 10.05 -14.80
N ILE A 50 0.79 9.80 -13.54
CA ILE A 50 0.40 10.84 -12.59
C ILE A 50 1.65 11.49 -11.97
N HIS A 51 2.63 10.67 -11.57
CA HIS A 51 3.84 11.14 -10.86
C HIS A 51 5.15 10.98 -11.63
N GLY A 52 5.24 10.01 -12.56
CA GLY A 52 6.43 9.74 -13.37
C GLY A 52 6.51 10.61 -14.63
N LYS A 53 7.68 11.18 -14.95
CA LYS A 53 7.91 11.97 -16.17
C LYS A 53 9.25 11.62 -16.81
N GLY A 54 9.21 10.74 -17.81
CA GLY A 54 10.39 10.39 -18.61
C GLY A 54 10.82 8.96 -18.36
N THR A 55 11.98 8.76 -17.74
CA THR A 55 12.55 7.41 -17.54
C THR A 55 11.83 6.60 -16.48
N GLU A 56 11.13 7.25 -15.55
CA GLU A 56 10.36 6.58 -14.47
C GLU A 56 9.12 5.84 -14.99
N GLN A 57 8.79 6.00 -16.28
CA GLN A 57 7.74 5.20 -16.93
C GLN A 57 8.22 3.81 -17.32
N TYR A 58 9.51 3.52 -17.25
CA TYR A 58 10.08 2.22 -17.58
C TYR A 58 10.44 1.48 -16.30
N ALA A 59 10.07 0.20 -16.23
CA ALA A 59 10.50 -0.63 -15.11
C ALA A 59 11.95 -1.10 -15.24
N ASN A 60 12.54 -1.00 -16.44
CA ASN A 60 13.94 -1.30 -16.70
C ASN A 60 14.35 -2.75 -16.35
N THR A 61 13.42 -3.70 -16.42
CA THR A 61 13.72 -5.13 -16.30
C THR A 61 14.19 -5.71 -17.65
N ILE A 62 14.77 -6.90 -17.62
CA ILE A 62 15.18 -7.66 -18.80
C ILE A 62 14.68 -9.11 -18.70
N PRO A 63 14.44 -9.80 -19.82
CA PRO A 63 14.11 -11.23 -19.80
C PRO A 63 15.39 -12.06 -19.53
N ALA A 64 15.89 -11.97 -18.29
CA ALA A 64 17.11 -12.63 -17.87
C ALA A 64 16.97 -14.16 -17.85
N VAL A 65 17.98 -14.82 -18.40
CA VAL A 65 18.15 -16.26 -18.42
C VAL A 65 19.35 -16.64 -17.57
N GLY A 66 19.16 -17.59 -16.67
CA GLY A 66 20.21 -18.08 -15.78
C GLY A 66 19.64 -18.81 -14.58
N VAL A 67 20.26 -18.59 -13.42
CA VAL A 67 19.84 -19.10 -12.12
C VAL A 67 19.71 -17.94 -11.13
N PRO A 68 18.97 -18.11 -10.01
CA PRO A 68 18.88 -17.08 -8.97
C PRO A 68 20.25 -16.53 -8.56
N PHE A 69 20.37 -15.20 -8.52
CA PHE A 69 21.57 -14.45 -8.12
C PHE A 69 22.83 -14.77 -8.93
N GLY A 70 22.68 -15.19 -10.19
CA GLY A 70 23.80 -15.50 -11.09
C GLY A 70 24.76 -14.32 -11.28
N MET A 71 26.04 -14.63 -11.51
CA MET A 71 27.07 -13.65 -11.83
C MET A 71 26.75 -12.95 -13.15
N THR A 72 26.58 -13.74 -14.21
CA THR A 72 26.22 -13.25 -15.55
C THR A 72 24.82 -13.70 -15.91
N GLN A 73 23.96 -12.74 -16.23
CA GLN A 73 22.64 -12.98 -16.79
C GLN A 73 22.74 -12.99 -18.31
N TRP A 74 21.89 -13.77 -18.97
CA TRP A 74 21.80 -13.79 -20.43
C TRP A 74 20.50 -13.21 -20.90
N THR A 75 20.52 -12.36 -21.92
CA THR A 75 19.30 -11.75 -22.48
C THR A 75 19.43 -11.61 -24.00
N PRO A 76 18.34 -11.71 -24.77
CA PRO A 76 18.32 -11.14 -26.12
C PRO A 76 18.73 -9.67 -26.11
N GLN A 77 19.45 -9.24 -27.14
CA GLN A 77 19.92 -7.87 -27.31
C GLN A 77 19.14 -7.16 -28.42
N THR A 78 18.40 -6.13 -28.06
CA THR A 78 17.81 -5.16 -29.00
C THR A 78 18.55 -3.82 -28.99
N ARG A 79 19.34 -3.56 -27.95
CA ARG A 79 20.13 -2.33 -27.78
C ARG A 79 21.58 -2.66 -27.43
N THR A 80 22.52 -2.05 -28.15
CA THR A 80 23.94 -2.44 -28.10
C THR A 80 24.77 -1.69 -27.07
N SER A 81 24.30 -0.55 -26.58
CA SER A 81 25.05 0.32 -25.66
C SER A 81 25.02 -0.21 -24.23
N GLU A 82 26.01 0.17 -23.41
CA GLU A 82 25.99 0.00 -21.95
C GLU A 82 25.50 1.26 -21.23
N GLN A 83 25.20 2.36 -21.93
CA GLN A 83 24.84 3.66 -21.34
C GLN A 83 23.71 3.59 -20.31
N LYS A 84 23.77 4.53 -19.34
CA LYS A 84 22.78 4.67 -18.28
C LYS A 84 21.34 4.73 -18.83
N CYS A 85 20.42 4.00 -18.18
CA CYS A 85 18.99 3.95 -18.49
C CYS A 85 18.68 3.41 -19.89
N ARG A 86 19.58 2.62 -20.48
CA ARG A 86 19.36 1.92 -21.75
C ARG A 86 19.53 0.41 -21.54
N PRO A 87 18.46 -0.29 -21.10
CA PRO A 87 18.54 -1.74 -20.92
C PRO A 87 18.89 -2.44 -22.24
N PRO A 88 19.58 -3.58 -22.21
CA PRO A 88 19.99 -4.31 -23.41
C PRO A 88 18.82 -4.87 -24.23
N TYR A 89 17.63 -4.96 -23.63
CA TYR A 89 16.39 -5.40 -24.27
C TYR A 89 15.27 -4.41 -23.98
N MET A 90 14.44 -4.14 -24.98
CA MET A 90 13.13 -3.51 -24.81
C MET A 90 12.11 -4.17 -25.72
N TYR A 91 10.95 -4.51 -25.15
CA TYR A 91 9.89 -5.24 -25.86
C TYR A 91 9.43 -4.56 -27.16
N LYS A 92 9.44 -3.23 -27.23
CA LYS A 92 8.99 -2.50 -28.43
C LYS A 92 10.03 -2.45 -29.57
N ASP A 93 11.27 -2.84 -29.31
CA ASP A 93 12.31 -2.83 -30.33
C ASP A 93 12.11 -4.04 -31.27
N SER A 94 12.35 -3.85 -32.58
CA SER A 94 12.05 -4.87 -33.61
C SER A 94 13.28 -5.53 -34.22
N LEU A 95 14.48 -5.19 -33.74
CA LEU A 95 15.74 -5.72 -34.26
C LEU A 95 16.46 -6.51 -33.16
N PHE A 96 16.78 -7.76 -33.48
CA PHE A 96 17.63 -8.63 -32.69
C PHE A 96 19.07 -8.52 -33.16
N SER A 97 20.00 -8.42 -32.21
CA SER A 97 21.43 -8.24 -32.48
C SER A 97 22.33 -9.21 -31.69
N GLY A 98 21.76 -10.28 -31.16
CA GLY A 98 22.48 -11.37 -30.49
C GLY A 98 22.01 -11.63 -29.06
N PHE A 99 22.70 -12.56 -28.40
CA PHE A 99 22.56 -12.84 -26.98
C PHE A 99 23.67 -12.17 -26.20
N ARG A 100 23.30 -11.32 -25.24
CA ARG A 100 24.24 -10.59 -24.39
C ARG A 100 24.43 -11.31 -23.07
N GLY A 101 25.68 -11.59 -22.71
CA GLY A 101 26.07 -11.84 -21.32
C GLY A 101 26.18 -10.50 -20.62
N THR A 102 25.21 -10.17 -19.78
CA THR A 102 24.97 -8.84 -19.20
C THR A 102 25.10 -8.83 -17.69
N HIS A 103 25.43 -7.66 -17.16
CA HIS A 103 25.44 -7.33 -15.74
C HIS A 103 24.53 -6.13 -15.45
N TRP A 104 23.52 -5.91 -16.29
CA TRP A 104 22.46 -4.94 -16.07
C TRP A 104 21.82 -5.14 -14.69
N LEU A 105 21.67 -4.05 -13.93
CA LEU A 105 20.93 -4.05 -12.67
C LEU A 105 19.44 -4.06 -13.02
N SER A 106 18.83 -5.25 -13.02
CA SER A 106 17.45 -5.42 -13.47
C SER A 106 16.52 -4.59 -12.60
N GLY A 107 15.67 -3.79 -13.23
CA GLY A 107 14.76 -2.93 -12.52
C GLY A 107 15.24 -1.50 -12.32
N SER A 108 16.51 -1.18 -12.61
CA SER A 108 17.08 0.12 -12.26
C SER A 108 17.58 0.92 -13.47
N CYS A 109 17.59 2.24 -13.34
CA CYS A 109 18.02 3.18 -14.36
C CYS A 109 19.55 3.37 -14.35
N THR A 110 20.31 2.28 -14.52
CA THR A 110 21.79 2.27 -14.43
C THR A 110 22.46 1.97 -15.76
N GLN A 111 23.79 1.79 -15.77
CA GLN A 111 24.54 1.30 -16.92
C GLN A 111 24.77 -0.22 -16.81
N ASP A 112 24.90 -0.91 -17.95
CA ASP A 112 25.49 -2.25 -17.98
C ASP A 112 27.02 -2.14 -17.85
N TYR A 113 27.71 -3.25 -17.65
CA TYR A 113 29.17 -3.26 -17.58
C TYR A 113 29.73 -4.65 -17.88
N GLY A 114 31.00 -4.71 -18.30
CA GLY A 114 31.71 -5.99 -18.45
C GLY A 114 31.03 -6.97 -19.40
N SER A 115 30.12 -6.48 -20.25
CA SER A 115 29.25 -7.32 -21.05
C SER A 115 29.83 -7.59 -22.43
N PHE A 116 29.33 -8.65 -23.06
CA PHE A 116 29.67 -9.04 -24.43
C PHE A 116 28.48 -9.74 -25.09
N THR A 117 28.49 -9.80 -26.41
CA THR A 117 27.37 -10.32 -27.21
C THR A 117 27.82 -11.39 -28.19
N ILE A 118 27.01 -12.42 -28.34
CA ILE A 118 27.16 -13.52 -29.29
C ILE A 118 26.01 -13.46 -30.30
N MET A 119 26.32 -13.31 -31.58
CA MET A 119 25.32 -13.23 -32.65
C MET A 119 25.55 -14.34 -33.70
N PRO A 120 24.65 -15.33 -33.79
CA PRO A 120 24.65 -16.30 -34.88
C PRO A 120 23.95 -15.72 -36.13
N MET A 121 24.53 -15.93 -37.31
CA MET A 121 23.93 -15.52 -38.58
C MET A 121 24.33 -16.47 -39.71
N THR A 122 23.48 -16.67 -40.71
CA THR A 122 23.85 -17.43 -41.92
C THR A 122 24.07 -16.54 -43.15
N GLY A 123 24.63 -17.13 -44.20
CA GLY A 123 24.79 -16.51 -45.51
C GLY A 123 26.20 -15.96 -45.71
N SER A 124 26.32 -14.69 -46.07
CA SER A 124 27.61 -14.00 -46.18
C SER A 124 28.00 -13.40 -44.82
N LEU A 125 29.28 -13.47 -44.45
CA LEU A 125 29.80 -12.81 -43.24
C LEU A 125 29.52 -11.31 -43.27
N LYS A 126 28.82 -10.81 -42.25
CA LYS A 126 28.56 -9.38 -42.02
C LYS A 126 29.03 -9.03 -40.61
N VAL A 127 29.75 -7.93 -40.47
CA VAL A 127 30.35 -7.53 -39.17
C VAL A 127 29.90 -6.13 -38.72
N THR A 128 29.02 -5.48 -39.48
CA THR A 128 28.42 -4.20 -39.14
C THR A 128 27.00 -4.39 -38.61
N LEU A 129 26.65 -3.71 -37.52
CA LEU A 129 25.35 -3.86 -36.85
C LEU A 129 24.16 -3.74 -37.80
N ASN A 130 24.13 -2.71 -38.66
CA ASN A 130 23.01 -2.49 -39.59
C ASN A 130 22.89 -3.58 -40.68
N GLU A 131 23.92 -4.40 -40.85
CA GLU A 131 23.94 -5.48 -41.85
C GLU A 131 23.56 -6.82 -41.22
N TYR A 132 24.02 -7.10 -39.99
CA TYR A 132 23.76 -8.37 -39.30
C TYR A 132 22.53 -8.34 -38.38
N ALA A 133 22.09 -7.18 -37.87
CA ALA A 133 20.87 -7.11 -37.07
C ALA A 133 19.67 -7.55 -37.93
N THR A 134 18.76 -8.31 -37.33
CA THR A 134 17.66 -8.94 -38.06
C THR A 134 16.33 -8.71 -37.35
N ARG A 135 15.24 -8.72 -38.11
CA ARG A 135 13.90 -8.64 -37.52
C ARG A 135 13.57 -9.93 -36.77
N PHE A 136 12.88 -9.79 -35.66
CA PHE A 136 12.32 -10.90 -34.90
C PHE A 136 10.88 -10.58 -34.48
N SER A 137 10.13 -11.61 -34.09
CA SER A 137 8.75 -11.49 -33.60
C SER A 137 8.62 -12.12 -32.22
N HIS A 138 7.80 -11.54 -31.34
CA HIS A 138 7.45 -12.12 -30.05
C HIS A 138 6.63 -13.41 -30.19
N ASP A 139 5.93 -13.60 -31.31
CA ASP A 139 5.20 -14.86 -31.60
C ASP A 139 6.15 -16.04 -31.85
N GLU A 140 7.41 -15.74 -32.14
CA GLU A 140 8.48 -16.73 -32.38
C GLU A 140 9.59 -16.63 -31.32
N GLU A 141 9.29 -15.96 -30.21
CA GLU A 141 10.14 -15.82 -29.03
C GLU A 141 9.58 -16.70 -27.91
N GLN A 142 10.46 -17.43 -27.23
CA GLN A 142 10.13 -18.14 -26.00
C GLN A 142 11.02 -17.61 -24.89
N SER A 143 10.40 -17.18 -23.79
CA SER A 143 11.11 -16.60 -22.66
C SER A 143 10.71 -17.30 -21.36
N ALA A 144 11.70 -17.85 -20.66
CA ALA A 144 11.57 -18.43 -19.35
C ALA A 144 12.87 -18.15 -18.54
N PRO A 145 12.83 -18.16 -17.19
CA PRO A 145 13.99 -17.87 -16.36
C PRO A 145 15.22 -18.76 -16.63
N HIS A 146 14.99 -19.99 -17.09
CA HIS A 146 16.00 -21.00 -17.32
C HIS A 146 16.28 -21.24 -18.81
N TYR A 147 15.58 -20.55 -19.73
CA TYR A 147 15.67 -20.83 -21.15
C TYR A 147 15.08 -19.70 -21.98
N TYR A 148 15.78 -19.33 -23.04
CA TYR A 148 15.25 -18.46 -24.08
C TYR A 148 15.51 -19.06 -25.46
N ALA A 149 14.56 -18.86 -26.38
CA ALA A 149 14.71 -19.21 -27.78
C ALA A 149 14.09 -18.15 -28.69
N VAL A 150 14.69 -17.95 -29.86
CA VAL A 150 14.15 -17.08 -30.91
C VAL A 150 14.37 -17.69 -32.29
N GLN A 151 13.33 -17.66 -33.11
CA GLN A 151 13.43 -17.98 -34.52
C GLN A 151 13.99 -16.78 -35.29
N LEU A 152 15.14 -16.95 -35.95
CA LEU A 152 15.72 -15.91 -36.82
C LEU A 152 15.39 -16.25 -38.27
N ASN A 153 14.21 -15.85 -38.72
CA ASN A 153 13.69 -16.23 -40.04
C ASN A 153 14.57 -15.76 -41.21
N GLU A 154 15.13 -14.55 -41.17
CA GLU A 154 16.03 -14.08 -42.24
C GLU A 154 17.31 -14.93 -42.33
N TYR A 155 17.77 -15.47 -41.19
CA TYR A 155 18.93 -16.37 -41.11
C TYR A 155 18.56 -17.85 -41.15
N GLN A 156 17.28 -18.20 -41.28
CA GLN A 156 16.82 -19.59 -41.35
C GLN A 156 17.48 -20.48 -40.26
N LEU A 157 17.49 -19.99 -39.02
CA LEU A 157 18.04 -20.71 -37.88
C LEU A 157 17.18 -20.48 -36.63
N LEU A 158 17.24 -21.44 -35.70
CA LEU A 158 16.72 -21.30 -34.34
C LEU A 158 17.91 -21.10 -33.39
N ALA A 159 17.87 -20.07 -32.55
CA ALA A 159 18.91 -19.78 -31.57
C ALA A 159 18.36 -19.92 -30.15
N GLU A 160 19.01 -20.75 -29.33
CA GLU A 160 18.57 -21.08 -27.97
C GLU A 160 19.69 -20.83 -26.97
N VAL A 161 19.37 -20.36 -25.77
CA VAL A 161 20.32 -20.14 -24.67
C VAL A 161 19.75 -20.61 -23.32
N THR A 162 20.59 -21.26 -22.52
CA THR A 162 20.39 -21.52 -21.09
C THR A 162 21.69 -21.22 -20.34
N ALA A 163 21.60 -20.92 -19.05
CA ALA A 163 22.77 -20.56 -18.25
C ALA A 163 22.69 -21.05 -16.80
N LEU A 164 23.88 -21.20 -16.21
CA LEU A 164 24.10 -21.37 -14.78
C LEU A 164 24.68 -20.07 -14.21
N ALA A 165 25.31 -20.10 -13.03
CA ALA A 165 25.69 -18.89 -12.33
C ALA A 165 26.76 -18.06 -13.07
N ARG A 166 27.71 -18.71 -13.74
CA ARG A 166 28.89 -18.06 -14.37
C ARG A 166 29.13 -18.53 -15.81
N SER A 167 28.25 -19.35 -16.35
CA SER A 167 28.47 -19.98 -17.65
C SER A 167 27.16 -20.22 -18.39
N SER A 168 27.20 -20.19 -19.71
CA SER A 168 26.06 -20.51 -20.57
C SER A 168 26.40 -21.58 -21.59
N ILE A 169 25.33 -22.16 -22.13
CA ILE A 169 25.37 -23.03 -23.29
C ILE A 169 24.29 -22.57 -24.26
N MET A 170 24.67 -22.42 -25.53
CA MET A 170 23.79 -22.08 -26.63
C MET A 170 23.70 -23.24 -27.61
N ARG A 171 22.54 -23.35 -28.25
CA ARG A 171 22.27 -24.31 -29.32
C ARG A 171 21.73 -23.56 -30.53
N ILE A 172 22.44 -23.67 -31.65
CA ILE A 172 22.05 -23.06 -32.93
C ILE A 172 21.62 -24.18 -33.88
N THR A 173 20.36 -24.21 -34.28
CA THR A 173 19.81 -25.23 -35.18
C THR A 173 19.62 -24.65 -36.58
N MET A 174 20.26 -25.25 -37.58
CA MET A 174 20.18 -24.83 -38.98
C MET A 174 18.87 -25.31 -39.62
N HIS A 175 18.12 -24.42 -40.30
CA HIS A 175 16.90 -24.81 -41.04
C HIS A 175 17.14 -25.02 -42.55
N LYS A 176 18.34 -24.68 -43.02
CA LYS A 176 18.82 -24.95 -44.39
C LYS A 176 20.34 -25.18 -44.38
N ASP A 177 20.84 -25.74 -45.47
CA ASP A 177 22.27 -25.81 -45.74
C ASP A 177 22.79 -24.38 -46.02
N ASP A 178 23.77 -23.92 -45.23
CA ASP A 178 24.37 -22.59 -45.42
C ASP A 178 25.71 -22.48 -44.66
N ASN A 179 26.41 -21.37 -44.88
CA ASN A 179 27.49 -20.97 -43.98
C ASN A 179 26.87 -20.34 -42.72
N LEU A 180 27.22 -20.86 -41.54
CA LEU A 180 26.93 -20.24 -40.25
C LEU A 180 28.15 -19.42 -39.82
N HIS A 181 27.92 -18.18 -39.41
CA HIS A 181 28.90 -17.30 -38.79
C HIS A 181 28.46 -16.99 -37.36
N LEU A 182 29.40 -17.06 -36.42
CA LEU A 182 29.22 -16.65 -35.02
C LEU A 182 30.05 -15.40 -34.77
N LEU A 183 29.41 -14.27 -34.48
CA LEU A 183 30.09 -13.04 -34.08
C LEU A 183 30.16 -12.97 -32.56
N VAL A 184 31.31 -12.57 -32.02
CA VAL A 184 31.52 -12.30 -30.59
C VAL A 184 32.09 -10.91 -30.40
N THR A 185 31.38 -10.04 -29.70
CA THR A 185 31.76 -8.63 -29.52
C THR A 185 31.76 -8.23 -28.05
N PRO A 186 32.86 -7.69 -27.49
CA PRO A 186 32.78 -6.98 -26.22
C PRO A 186 31.99 -5.67 -26.42
N ASN A 187 31.00 -5.39 -25.56
CA ASN A 187 30.12 -4.22 -25.72
C ASN A 187 30.74 -2.93 -25.17
N SER A 188 32.05 -2.75 -25.36
CA SER A 188 32.81 -1.67 -24.72
C SER A 188 32.50 -0.31 -25.36
N ASP A 189 31.56 0.44 -24.79
CA ASP A 189 31.22 1.81 -25.23
C ASP A 189 32.40 2.78 -25.12
N GLN A 190 33.37 2.50 -24.24
CA GLN A 190 34.61 3.28 -24.09
C GLN A 190 35.69 2.88 -25.12
N GLY A 191 35.45 1.86 -25.94
CA GLY A 191 36.41 1.37 -26.93
C GLY A 191 37.65 0.73 -26.29
N GLU A 192 37.54 0.19 -25.07
CA GLU A 192 38.67 -0.35 -24.30
C GLU A 192 38.74 -1.89 -24.26
N GLY A 193 37.85 -2.56 -24.99
CA GLY A 193 37.75 -4.02 -25.00
C GLY A 193 38.99 -4.72 -25.58
N PHE A 194 39.05 -6.02 -25.33
CA PHE A 194 40.01 -6.96 -25.91
C PHE A 194 39.27 -8.17 -26.48
N ILE A 195 39.75 -8.67 -27.62
CA ILE A 195 39.24 -9.91 -28.23
C ILE A 195 40.39 -10.66 -28.90
N LYS A 196 40.38 -11.99 -28.81
CA LYS A 196 41.39 -12.88 -29.40
C LYS A 196 40.79 -14.19 -29.88
N ILE A 197 41.21 -14.64 -31.07
CA ILE A 197 41.05 -16.02 -31.54
C ILE A 197 42.21 -16.86 -30.99
N ASN A 198 41.94 -17.76 -30.05
CA ASN A 198 42.91 -18.73 -29.58
C ASN A 198 42.75 -20.07 -30.31
N ARG A 199 43.46 -20.23 -31.43
CA ARG A 199 43.40 -21.45 -32.25
C ARG A 199 43.92 -22.69 -31.53
N GLN A 200 44.87 -22.55 -30.59
CA GLN A 200 45.41 -23.70 -29.84
C GLN A 200 44.36 -24.32 -28.91
N LYS A 201 43.49 -23.48 -28.34
CA LYS A 201 42.41 -23.92 -27.44
C LYS A 201 41.06 -24.10 -28.15
N ASN A 202 40.99 -23.77 -29.45
CA ASN A 202 39.76 -23.67 -30.24
C ASN A 202 38.69 -22.82 -29.53
N GLN A 203 39.03 -21.60 -29.15
CA GLN A 203 38.12 -20.69 -28.46
C GLN A 203 38.38 -19.23 -28.79
N ILE A 204 37.36 -18.41 -28.57
CA ILE A 204 37.44 -16.95 -28.59
C ILE A 204 37.56 -16.47 -27.14
N GLU A 205 38.50 -15.59 -26.86
CA GLU A 205 38.73 -15.03 -25.53
C GLU A 205 38.64 -13.52 -25.59
N GLY A 206 38.10 -12.88 -24.55
CA GLY A 206 38.03 -11.42 -24.52
C GLY A 206 37.71 -10.85 -23.16
N TYR A 207 37.71 -9.52 -23.09
CA TYR A 207 37.21 -8.80 -21.93
C TYR A 207 36.65 -7.42 -22.29
N ASN A 208 35.77 -6.92 -21.43
CA ASN A 208 35.26 -5.54 -21.45
C ASN A 208 35.53 -4.87 -20.09
N PRO A 209 36.38 -3.81 -20.02
CA PRO A 209 36.63 -3.08 -18.77
C PRO A 209 35.39 -2.39 -18.21
N ALA A 210 35.13 -2.57 -16.91
CA ALA A 210 34.02 -1.91 -16.24
C ALA A 210 34.39 -0.47 -15.84
N HIS A 211 33.40 0.40 -15.91
CA HIS A 211 33.52 1.81 -15.56
C HIS A 211 32.57 2.17 -14.43
N ARG A 212 32.94 3.19 -13.64
CA ARG A 212 32.11 3.70 -12.54
C ARG A 212 30.99 4.57 -13.09
N ILE A 213 29.88 4.55 -12.37
CA ILE A 213 28.74 5.47 -12.51
C ILE A 213 28.48 6.09 -11.12
N TYR A 214 27.78 7.23 -11.10
CA TYR A 214 27.62 8.10 -9.93
C TYR A 214 28.94 8.74 -9.49
N GLN A 215 29.42 8.51 -8.26
CA GLN A 215 30.68 9.08 -7.82
C GLN A 215 31.85 8.46 -8.61
N GLY A 216 32.64 9.33 -9.24
CA GLY A 216 33.70 8.89 -10.15
C GLY A 216 33.22 8.46 -11.54
N TRP A 217 32.05 8.95 -11.99
CA TRP A 217 31.49 8.69 -13.32
C TRP A 217 32.55 8.67 -14.43
N GLY A 218 32.55 7.60 -15.23
CA GLY A 218 33.43 7.43 -16.38
C GLY A 218 34.86 7.03 -16.04
N LYS A 219 35.24 6.97 -14.76
CA LYS A 219 36.55 6.42 -14.35
C LYS A 219 36.53 4.88 -14.41
N PRO A 220 37.69 4.23 -14.61
CA PRO A 220 37.78 2.78 -14.49
C PRO A 220 37.32 2.27 -13.12
N ALA A 221 36.50 1.23 -13.11
CA ALA A 221 36.04 0.56 -11.88
C ALA A 221 37.10 -0.39 -11.28
N GLY A 222 38.21 -0.61 -12.00
CA GLY A 222 39.32 -1.45 -11.51
C GLY A 222 39.11 -2.95 -11.71
N PHE A 223 38.23 -3.36 -12.63
CA PHE A 223 38.08 -4.76 -13.05
C PHE A 223 37.48 -4.81 -14.47
N ALA A 224 37.43 -6.00 -15.06
CA ALA A 224 36.78 -6.24 -16.36
C ALA A 224 35.88 -7.47 -16.29
N GLY A 225 34.88 -7.53 -17.17
CA GLY A 225 34.19 -8.79 -17.46
C GLY A 225 34.99 -9.59 -18.47
N TYR A 226 35.54 -10.72 -18.06
CA TYR A 226 36.30 -11.65 -18.89
C TYR A 226 35.40 -12.77 -19.39
N PHE A 227 35.63 -13.24 -20.62
CA PHE A 227 34.86 -14.33 -21.21
C PHE A 227 35.71 -15.24 -22.09
N VAL A 228 35.26 -16.50 -22.18
CA VAL A 228 35.73 -17.49 -23.16
C VAL A 228 34.54 -18.12 -23.85
N VAL A 229 34.56 -18.19 -25.18
CA VAL A 229 33.49 -18.77 -26.02
C VAL A 229 34.08 -19.93 -26.82
N LYS A 230 33.51 -21.12 -26.66
CA LYS A 230 33.99 -22.36 -27.28
C LYS A 230 32.87 -23.07 -28.04
N ALA A 231 33.06 -23.23 -29.34
CA ALA A 231 32.20 -24.07 -30.16
C ALA A 231 32.63 -25.54 -30.06
N GLU A 232 31.66 -26.45 -30.14
CA GLU A 232 31.91 -27.90 -30.18
C GLU A 232 32.64 -28.31 -31.46
N ILE A 233 32.22 -27.77 -32.60
CA ILE A 233 32.80 -28.07 -33.91
C ILE A 233 33.90 -27.03 -34.17
N VAL A 234 35.09 -27.47 -34.59
CA VAL A 234 36.18 -26.57 -35.02
C VAL A 234 35.71 -25.77 -36.25
N PRO A 235 35.84 -24.43 -36.26
CA PRO A 235 35.45 -23.62 -37.41
C PRO A 235 36.33 -23.86 -38.64
N ASP A 236 35.71 -23.76 -39.82
CA ASP A 236 36.40 -23.77 -41.11
C ASP A 236 37.25 -22.50 -41.29
N ASP A 237 36.78 -21.38 -40.75
CA ASP A 237 37.46 -20.09 -40.78
C ASP A 237 37.17 -19.28 -39.52
N ALA A 238 38.17 -18.54 -39.02
CA ALA A 238 38.02 -17.68 -37.85
C ALA A 238 39.02 -16.52 -37.87
N GLY A 239 38.54 -15.34 -37.51
CA GLY A 239 39.34 -14.11 -37.50
C GLY A 239 38.75 -13.04 -36.60
N THR A 240 39.37 -11.86 -36.59
CA THR A 240 38.87 -10.69 -35.87
C THR A 240 38.33 -9.64 -36.83
N PHE A 241 37.56 -8.68 -36.32
CA PHE A 241 37.10 -7.53 -37.08
C PHE A 241 37.15 -6.25 -36.22
N SER A 242 37.28 -5.10 -36.86
CA SER A 242 37.16 -3.77 -36.25
C SER A 242 36.69 -2.77 -37.30
N SER A 243 36.00 -1.71 -36.86
CA SER A 243 35.53 -0.64 -37.76
C SER A 243 34.72 -1.18 -38.96
N GLY A 244 33.90 -2.22 -38.73
CA GLY A 244 33.04 -2.83 -39.75
C GLY A 244 33.76 -3.66 -40.80
N ARG A 245 35.00 -4.10 -40.55
CA ARG A 245 35.79 -4.91 -41.52
C ARG A 245 36.57 -6.03 -40.83
N PRO A 246 36.67 -7.23 -41.44
CA PRO A 246 37.60 -8.27 -40.99
C PRO A 246 39.06 -7.78 -41.00
N THR A 247 39.87 -8.32 -40.09
CA THR A 247 41.31 -8.04 -40.00
C THR A 247 42.11 -9.33 -40.09
N ALA A 248 43.39 -9.20 -40.45
CA ALA A 248 44.33 -10.33 -40.46
C ALA A 248 44.92 -10.65 -39.07
N ALA A 249 44.62 -9.85 -38.04
CA ALA A 249 45.15 -10.06 -36.70
C ALA A 249 44.31 -11.07 -35.92
N ASP A 250 44.97 -11.86 -35.08
CA ASP A 250 44.28 -12.82 -34.20
C ASP A 250 43.81 -12.20 -32.89
N SER A 251 44.29 -11.00 -32.57
CA SER A 251 43.91 -10.28 -31.36
C SER A 251 43.81 -8.79 -31.63
N LEU A 252 42.79 -8.17 -31.06
CA LEU A 252 42.58 -6.72 -31.10
C LEU A 252 42.42 -6.19 -29.67
N LEU A 253 42.91 -4.99 -29.43
CA LEU A 253 42.88 -4.32 -28.13
C LEU A 253 42.60 -2.84 -28.35
N ARG A 254 41.65 -2.28 -27.61
CA ARG A 254 41.37 -0.84 -27.57
C ARG A 254 41.12 -0.23 -28.94
N MET A 255 40.36 -0.92 -29.79
CA MET A 255 39.98 -0.42 -31.12
C MET A 255 38.45 -0.29 -31.23
N PRO A 256 37.93 0.66 -32.04
CA PRO A 256 36.50 0.83 -32.23
C PRO A 256 35.84 -0.40 -32.87
N GLY A 257 34.68 -0.81 -32.33
CA GLY A 257 33.83 -1.85 -32.91
C GLY A 257 34.54 -3.19 -33.10
N ILE A 258 35.39 -3.59 -32.15
CA ILE A 258 36.12 -4.85 -32.24
C ILE A 258 35.21 -6.06 -32.03
N GLY A 259 35.58 -7.17 -32.66
CA GLY A 259 34.98 -8.46 -32.40
C GLY A 259 35.76 -9.59 -33.05
N ALA A 260 35.24 -10.80 -32.89
CA ALA A 260 35.74 -12.04 -33.45
C ALA A 260 34.63 -12.74 -34.23
N TYR A 261 34.99 -13.46 -35.28
CA TYR A 261 34.07 -14.35 -35.98
C TYR A 261 34.64 -15.76 -36.09
N ALA A 262 33.75 -16.73 -36.12
CA ALA A 262 34.03 -18.12 -36.46
C ALA A 262 32.96 -18.62 -37.44
N SER A 263 33.35 -19.40 -38.44
CA SER A 263 32.52 -19.78 -39.58
C SER A 263 32.54 -21.28 -39.83
N TRP A 264 31.39 -21.83 -40.22
CA TRP A 264 31.21 -23.25 -40.55
C TRP A 264 30.30 -23.42 -41.75
N LYS A 265 30.55 -24.45 -42.57
CA LYS A 265 29.59 -24.98 -43.55
C LYS A 265 28.74 -26.06 -42.90
N LEU A 266 27.48 -25.76 -42.61
CA LEU A 266 26.59 -26.67 -41.90
C LEU A 266 25.38 -27.07 -42.75
N GLN A 267 24.93 -28.30 -42.56
CA GLN A 267 23.73 -28.84 -43.19
C GLN A 267 22.48 -28.50 -42.37
N LYS A 268 21.33 -28.52 -43.03
CA LYS A 268 20.01 -28.46 -42.39
C LYS A 268 19.90 -29.52 -41.30
N GLY A 269 19.40 -29.10 -40.13
CA GLY A 269 19.22 -29.96 -38.97
C GLY A 269 20.45 -30.07 -38.07
N THR A 270 21.63 -29.60 -38.50
CA THR A 270 22.81 -29.53 -37.62
C THR A 270 22.55 -28.59 -36.46
N LYS A 271 22.96 -29.04 -35.26
CA LYS A 271 22.89 -28.31 -34.00
C LYS A 271 24.31 -27.96 -33.56
N LEU A 272 24.70 -26.70 -33.70
CA LEU A 272 25.99 -26.23 -33.18
C LEU A 272 25.84 -25.87 -31.69
N ILE A 273 26.64 -26.52 -30.84
CA ILE A 273 26.72 -26.20 -29.42
C ILE A 273 27.86 -25.21 -29.16
N ILE A 274 27.56 -24.15 -28.42
CA ILE A 274 28.51 -23.12 -28.02
C ILE A 274 28.45 -23.00 -26.50
N ARG A 275 29.61 -23.09 -25.84
CA ARG A 275 29.72 -22.97 -24.38
C ARG A 275 30.52 -21.73 -24.03
N THR A 276 30.07 -21.01 -23.02
CA THR A 276 30.67 -19.74 -22.63
C THR A 276 30.92 -19.70 -21.14
N GLY A 277 32.14 -19.37 -20.73
CA GLY A 277 32.50 -19.08 -19.34
C GLY A 277 32.75 -17.59 -19.14
N THR A 278 32.35 -17.06 -17.99
CA THR A 278 32.61 -15.67 -17.62
C THR A 278 33.32 -15.58 -16.27
N SER A 279 34.00 -14.46 -16.02
CA SER A 279 34.66 -14.16 -14.74
C SER A 279 34.87 -12.65 -14.62
N PHE A 280 34.92 -12.13 -13.39
CA PHE A 280 35.37 -10.76 -13.14
C PHE A 280 36.88 -10.64 -12.83
N THR A 281 37.60 -11.76 -12.73
CA THR A 281 39.02 -11.77 -12.32
C THR A 281 39.99 -12.00 -13.48
N SER A 282 39.71 -12.99 -14.36
CA SER A 282 40.60 -13.30 -15.49
C SER A 282 39.98 -14.25 -16.51
N ILE A 283 40.59 -14.33 -17.69
CA ILE A 283 40.29 -15.36 -18.72
C ILE A 283 40.48 -16.77 -18.15
N ALA A 284 41.52 -17.00 -17.34
CA ALA A 284 41.81 -18.31 -16.77
C ALA A 284 40.72 -18.77 -15.77
N GLU A 285 40.17 -17.84 -14.98
CA GLU A 285 39.05 -18.15 -14.10
C GLU A 285 37.74 -18.32 -14.90
N ALA A 286 37.54 -17.59 -16.00
CA ALA A 286 36.42 -17.84 -16.91
C ALA A 286 36.44 -19.27 -17.49
N GLU A 287 37.62 -19.78 -17.86
CA GLU A 287 37.78 -21.19 -18.28
C GLU A 287 37.48 -22.18 -17.15
N LYS A 288 37.91 -21.90 -15.92
CA LYS A 288 37.63 -22.76 -14.76
C LYS A 288 36.15 -22.78 -14.41
N ASN A 289 35.50 -21.62 -14.43
CA ASN A 289 34.06 -21.50 -14.23
C ASN A 289 33.30 -22.34 -15.28
N LEU A 290 33.69 -22.24 -16.56
CA LEU A 290 33.11 -23.05 -17.63
C LEU A 290 33.27 -24.55 -17.38
N GLN A 291 34.48 -24.98 -17.05
CA GLN A 291 34.79 -26.38 -16.82
C GLN A 291 34.06 -26.94 -15.59
N ALA A 292 33.88 -26.14 -14.55
CA ALA A 292 33.17 -26.54 -13.32
C ALA A 292 31.65 -26.60 -13.51
N GLU A 293 31.06 -25.64 -14.20
CA GLU A 293 29.60 -25.55 -14.35
C GLU A 293 29.06 -26.36 -15.53
N ILE A 294 29.76 -26.35 -16.68
CA ILE A 294 29.34 -26.96 -17.95
C ILE A 294 30.51 -27.71 -18.63
N PRO A 295 30.96 -28.86 -18.07
CA PRO A 295 32.09 -29.61 -18.61
C PRO A 295 31.82 -30.27 -19.98
N GLY A 296 30.56 -30.63 -20.27
CA GLY A 296 30.12 -31.31 -21.50
C GLY A 296 29.23 -30.44 -22.40
N GLN A 297 28.65 -31.02 -23.45
CA GLN A 297 27.88 -30.33 -24.51
C GLN A 297 26.35 -30.55 -24.41
N ASP A 298 25.86 -31.21 -23.37
CA ASP A 298 24.43 -31.53 -23.23
C ASP A 298 23.63 -30.27 -22.81
N PHE A 299 23.09 -29.59 -23.81
CA PHE A 299 22.24 -28.41 -23.63
C PHE A 299 21.02 -28.68 -22.76
N ASP A 300 20.34 -29.80 -23.00
CA ASP A 300 19.07 -30.11 -22.33
C ASP A 300 19.30 -30.48 -20.86
N ALA A 301 20.42 -31.12 -20.53
CA ALA A 301 20.83 -31.35 -19.14
C ALA A 301 21.13 -30.05 -18.38
N VAL A 302 21.81 -29.08 -19.00
CA VAL A 302 22.08 -27.77 -18.37
C VAL A 302 20.78 -26.99 -18.19
N ARG A 303 19.89 -27.02 -19.20
CA ARG A 303 18.55 -26.43 -19.11
C ARG A 303 17.74 -27.04 -17.96
N ALA A 304 17.74 -28.36 -17.83
CA ALA A 304 17.04 -29.06 -16.75
C ALA A 304 17.63 -28.71 -15.38
N LYS A 305 18.96 -28.57 -15.27
CA LYS A 305 19.63 -28.11 -14.04
C LYS A 305 19.22 -26.69 -13.66
N ALA A 306 19.24 -25.75 -14.62
CA ALA A 306 18.78 -24.38 -14.38
C ALA A 306 17.30 -24.33 -13.98
N ALA A 307 16.44 -25.12 -14.63
CA ALA A 307 15.04 -25.26 -14.23
C ALA A 307 14.91 -25.82 -12.81
N GLY A 308 15.72 -26.82 -12.43
CA GLY A 308 15.72 -27.37 -11.07
C GLY A 308 16.06 -26.34 -9.99
N GLU A 309 17.04 -25.46 -10.25
CA GLU A 309 17.39 -24.37 -9.32
C GLU A 309 16.25 -23.34 -9.18
N TRP A 310 15.59 -22.97 -10.28
CA TRP A 310 14.41 -22.10 -10.22
C TRP A 310 13.22 -22.75 -9.52
N GLU A 311 12.92 -24.03 -9.78
CA GLU A 311 11.87 -24.74 -9.07
C GLU A 311 12.14 -24.77 -7.56
N LYS A 312 13.38 -25.06 -7.16
CA LYS A 312 13.79 -25.05 -5.75
C LYS A 312 13.61 -23.67 -5.12
N ALA A 313 14.00 -22.61 -5.82
CA ALA A 313 13.90 -21.24 -5.32
C ALA A 313 12.44 -20.77 -5.22
N LEU A 314 11.63 -20.97 -6.26
CA LEU A 314 10.21 -20.60 -6.29
C LEU A 314 9.40 -21.38 -5.25
N ARG A 315 9.75 -22.65 -4.97
CA ARG A 315 9.08 -23.48 -3.95
C ARG A 315 9.33 -23.06 -2.51
N LYS A 316 10.21 -22.08 -2.26
CA LYS A 316 10.32 -21.44 -0.94
C LYS A 316 9.00 -20.80 -0.51
N ILE A 317 8.18 -20.33 -1.47
CA ILE A 317 6.81 -19.87 -1.21
C ILE A 317 5.86 -20.49 -2.24
N THR A 318 4.95 -21.33 -1.77
CA THR A 318 3.89 -21.90 -2.63
C THR A 318 2.55 -21.26 -2.31
N VAL A 319 1.83 -20.82 -3.34
CA VAL A 319 0.51 -20.20 -3.20
C VAL A 319 -0.55 -20.97 -4.00
N SER A 320 -1.81 -20.95 -3.54
CA SER A 320 -2.95 -21.49 -4.29
C SER A 320 -3.97 -20.39 -4.60
N SER A 321 -4.44 -20.37 -5.85
CA SER A 321 -5.54 -19.50 -6.31
C SER A 321 -6.15 -20.07 -7.58
N SER A 322 -7.44 -19.81 -7.79
CA SER A 322 -8.12 -20.03 -9.06
C SER A 322 -7.78 -18.95 -10.11
N ASP A 323 -7.26 -17.81 -9.69
CA ASP A 323 -6.85 -16.71 -10.57
C ASP A 323 -5.43 -16.91 -11.12
N GLN A 324 -5.37 -17.36 -12.38
CA GLN A 324 -4.14 -17.55 -13.13
C GLN A 324 -3.33 -16.26 -13.31
N ARG A 325 -4.00 -15.09 -13.39
CA ARG A 325 -3.31 -13.80 -13.50
C ARG A 325 -2.53 -13.50 -12.24
N SER A 326 -3.15 -13.67 -11.06
CA SER A 326 -2.47 -13.50 -9.77
C SER A 326 -1.26 -14.42 -9.60
N LEU A 327 -1.35 -15.68 -10.06
CA LEU A 327 -0.21 -16.60 -10.04
C LEU A 327 0.93 -16.12 -10.93
N ASN A 328 0.62 -15.63 -12.13
CA ASN A 328 1.63 -15.13 -13.06
C ASN A 328 2.36 -13.90 -12.50
N ILE A 329 1.62 -12.94 -11.93
CA ILE A 329 2.21 -11.74 -11.33
C ILE A 329 3.07 -12.12 -10.13
N PHE A 330 2.56 -12.98 -9.23
CA PHE A 330 3.29 -13.37 -8.02
C PHE A 330 4.62 -14.07 -8.31
N TYR A 331 4.62 -15.10 -9.16
CA TYR A 331 5.84 -15.83 -9.44
C TYR A 331 6.82 -15.05 -10.31
N THR A 332 6.32 -14.13 -11.14
CA THR A 332 7.20 -13.20 -11.87
C THR A 332 7.84 -12.17 -10.95
N ALA A 333 7.06 -11.57 -10.04
CA ALA A 333 7.60 -10.68 -9.01
C ALA A 333 8.65 -11.44 -8.18
N PHE A 334 8.35 -12.66 -7.74
CA PHE A 334 9.32 -13.44 -6.98
C PHE A 334 10.60 -13.73 -7.76
N TYR A 335 10.51 -14.03 -9.06
CA TYR A 335 11.64 -14.14 -9.98
C TYR A 335 12.48 -12.85 -10.06
N HIS A 336 11.86 -11.67 -10.12
CA HIS A 336 12.59 -10.40 -10.12
C HIS A 336 13.39 -10.14 -8.84
N THR A 337 12.90 -10.60 -7.68
CA THR A 337 13.65 -10.51 -6.41
C THR A 337 14.94 -11.34 -6.37
N MET A 338 15.18 -12.18 -7.38
CA MET A 338 16.32 -13.10 -7.46
C MET A 338 17.35 -12.68 -8.51
N GLN A 339 17.27 -11.46 -9.04
CA GLN A 339 18.24 -10.98 -10.04
C GLN A 339 19.48 -10.36 -9.39
N GLN A 340 19.32 -9.63 -8.29
CA GLN A 340 20.39 -9.00 -7.52
C GLN A 340 20.13 -9.11 -6.02
N PRO A 341 21.14 -8.98 -5.13
CA PRO A 341 22.58 -8.80 -5.39
C PRO A 341 23.20 -9.96 -6.16
N ARG A 342 24.14 -9.68 -7.08
CA ARG A 342 24.70 -10.70 -7.97
C ARG A 342 25.92 -11.40 -7.39
N LEU A 343 26.09 -12.67 -7.70
CA LEU A 343 27.32 -13.39 -7.40
C LEU A 343 28.51 -12.73 -8.11
N PHE A 344 29.61 -12.55 -7.39
CA PHE A 344 30.76 -11.76 -7.84
C PHE A 344 32.11 -12.46 -7.60
N SER A 345 32.10 -13.70 -7.08
CA SER A 345 33.27 -14.58 -6.98
C SER A 345 33.22 -15.75 -7.95
N ASP A 346 34.38 -16.15 -8.47
CA ASP A 346 34.58 -17.36 -9.26
C ASP A 346 34.37 -18.64 -8.45
N VAL A 347 34.28 -19.80 -9.10
CA VAL A 347 34.19 -21.11 -8.43
C VAL A 347 35.42 -21.42 -7.58
N SER A 348 36.57 -20.80 -7.89
CA SER A 348 37.79 -20.92 -7.11
C SER A 348 37.78 -20.05 -5.84
N GLY A 349 36.77 -19.19 -5.67
CA GLY A 349 36.66 -18.20 -4.60
C GLY A 349 37.36 -16.88 -4.91
N THR A 350 38.01 -16.72 -6.07
CA THR A 350 38.64 -15.44 -6.45
C THR A 350 37.59 -14.39 -6.82
N TYR A 351 37.85 -13.13 -6.49
CA TYR A 351 37.00 -12.00 -6.81
C TYR A 351 37.84 -10.71 -6.94
N PRO A 352 37.38 -9.68 -7.66
CA PRO A 352 38.03 -8.37 -7.66
C PRO A 352 37.94 -7.72 -6.27
N ALA A 353 39.06 -7.28 -5.71
CA ALA A 353 39.06 -6.60 -4.42
C ALA A 353 38.31 -5.26 -4.53
N PHE A 354 37.45 -4.97 -3.55
CA PHE A 354 36.54 -3.83 -3.59
C PHE A 354 37.28 -2.50 -3.61
N SER A 355 36.97 -1.66 -4.61
CA SER A 355 37.58 -0.36 -4.82
C SER A 355 39.12 -0.39 -4.89
N ARG A 356 39.70 -1.49 -5.39
CA ARG A 356 41.15 -1.66 -5.64
C ARG A 356 41.37 -1.88 -7.13
N GLN A 357 42.18 -1.03 -7.75
CA GLN A 357 42.40 -1.04 -9.20
C GLN A 357 43.10 -2.33 -9.66
N TYR A 358 42.33 -3.26 -10.23
CA TYR A 358 42.77 -4.56 -10.79
C TYR A 358 43.48 -5.49 -9.81
N GLU A 359 43.24 -5.33 -8.51
CA GLU A 359 43.66 -6.29 -7.49
C GLU A 359 42.60 -7.37 -7.31
N THR A 360 43.03 -8.61 -7.10
CA THR A 360 42.14 -9.74 -6.81
C THR A 360 42.36 -10.24 -5.38
N ALA A 361 41.29 -10.71 -4.77
CA ALA A 361 41.28 -11.37 -3.48
C ALA A 361 40.65 -12.75 -3.63
N LYS A 362 40.72 -13.57 -2.57
CA LYS A 362 40.19 -14.93 -2.58
C LYS A 362 39.47 -15.23 -1.28
N LEU A 363 38.22 -15.69 -1.38
CA LEU A 363 37.46 -16.22 -0.26
C LEU A 363 38.01 -17.57 0.18
N THR A 364 37.94 -17.84 1.48
CA THR A 364 38.21 -19.17 2.05
C THR A 364 36.98 -20.07 1.99
N GLU A 365 35.79 -19.49 2.11
CA GLU A 365 34.50 -20.18 2.10
C GLU A 365 33.37 -19.22 1.70
N GLY A 366 32.22 -19.78 1.32
CA GLY A 366 31.04 -19.00 0.92
C GLY A 366 31.17 -18.33 -0.44
N ASN A 367 30.27 -17.39 -0.70
CA ASN A 367 30.19 -16.62 -1.94
C ASN A 367 30.33 -15.12 -1.66
N TYR A 368 30.93 -14.39 -2.61
CA TYR A 368 31.02 -12.93 -2.58
C TYR A 368 29.99 -12.34 -3.53
N TYR A 369 29.23 -11.35 -3.09
CA TYR A 369 28.19 -10.70 -3.88
C TYR A 369 28.47 -9.21 -4.08
N ASP A 370 27.90 -8.61 -5.13
CA ASP A 370 27.93 -7.16 -5.39
C ASP A 370 26.61 -6.67 -6.02
N ASP A 371 26.54 -5.39 -6.37
CA ASP A 371 25.37 -4.69 -6.92
C ASP A 371 24.19 -4.61 -5.94
N PHE A 372 24.48 -4.07 -4.75
CA PHE A 372 23.48 -3.85 -3.71
C PHE A 372 22.83 -2.49 -3.91
N SER A 373 21.61 -2.50 -4.46
CA SER A 373 20.71 -1.35 -4.56
C SER A 373 20.15 -0.95 -3.19
N MET A 374 21.04 -0.59 -2.27
CA MET A 374 20.79 -0.70 -0.83
C MET A 374 19.77 0.32 -0.32
N TRP A 375 19.55 1.44 -1.01
CA TRP A 375 18.47 2.37 -0.65
C TRP A 375 17.08 1.81 -0.96
N ASP A 376 17.00 0.74 -1.76
CA ASP A 376 15.77 0.12 -2.20
C ASP A 376 15.55 -1.18 -1.42
N ILE A 377 16.48 -2.12 -1.56
CA ILE A 377 16.28 -3.53 -1.17
C ILE A 377 16.22 -3.77 0.34
N TYR A 378 16.71 -2.85 1.19
CA TYR A 378 16.62 -3.01 2.66
C TYR A 378 15.18 -2.97 3.18
N ARG A 379 14.27 -2.35 2.43
CA ARG A 379 12.89 -2.09 2.82
C ARG A 379 12.09 -3.37 2.87
N THR A 380 12.18 -4.21 1.82
CA THR A 380 11.36 -5.43 1.73
C THR A 380 12.09 -6.63 1.17
N MET A 381 12.93 -6.45 0.15
CA MET A 381 13.63 -7.57 -0.49
C MET A 381 14.55 -8.31 0.50
N LEU A 382 15.46 -7.62 1.20
CA LEU A 382 16.33 -8.28 2.19
C LEU A 382 15.51 -8.90 3.35
N PRO A 383 14.49 -8.23 3.92
CA PRO A 383 13.57 -8.85 4.89
C PRO A 383 12.85 -10.12 4.43
N LEU A 384 12.54 -10.25 3.13
CA LEU A 384 11.99 -11.48 2.57
C LEU A 384 13.01 -12.62 2.69
N TYR A 385 14.27 -12.39 2.30
CA TYR A 385 15.33 -13.41 2.38
C TYR A 385 15.79 -13.72 3.80
N GLU A 386 15.63 -12.80 4.75
CA GLU A 386 15.81 -13.12 6.18
C GLU A 386 14.81 -14.17 6.71
N ILE A 387 13.66 -14.34 6.02
CA ILE A 387 12.69 -15.42 6.29
C ILE A 387 13.06 -16.69 5.53
N ILE A 388 13.24 -16.58 4.21
CA ILE A 388 13.27 -17.75 3.31
C ILE A 388 14.67 -18.28 3.00
N ASP A 389 15.73 -17.50 3.26
CA ASP A 389 17.13 -17.91 3.07
C ASP A 389 18.13 -17.19 4.00
N PRO A 390 18.12 -17.48 5.32
CA PRO A 390 19.06 -16.89 6.26
C PRO A 390 20.55 -17.17 5.93
N ALA A 391 20.85 -18.25 5.21
CA ALA A 391 22.23 -18.58 4.83
C ALA A 391 22.75 -17.59 3.78
N LEU A 392 21.94 -17.30 2.75
CA LEU A 392 22.26 -16.27 1.75
C LEU A 392 22.45 -14.88 2.40
N ILE A 393 21.62 -14.54 3.39
CA ILE A 393 21.79 -13.27 4.12
C ILE A 393 23.16 -13.19 4.84
N ASN A 394 23.69 -14.29 5.38
CA ASN A 394 25.03 -14.27 5.96
C ASN A 394 26.11 -13.98 4.90
N ASP A 395 26.00 -14.56 3.70
CA ASP A 395 26.94 -14.27 2.60
C ASP A 395 26.85 -12.81 2.13
N PHE A 396 25.64 -12.24 2.10
CA PHE A 396 25.44 -10.81 1.82
C PHE A 396 26.09 -9.92 2.89
N VAL A 397 25.89 -10.23 4.17
CA VAL A 397 26.52 -9.47 5.27
C VAL A 397 28.05 -9.60 5.25
N ARG A 398 28.60 -10.82 5.04
CA ARG A 398 30.04 -11.03 4.88
C ARG A 398 30.60 -10.21 3.72
N SER A 399 29.89 -10.17 2.59
CA SER A 399 30.29 -9.37 1.43
C SER A 399 30.37 -7.87 1.78
N MET A 400 29.45 -7.33 2.59
CA MET A 400 29.51 -5.94 3.07
C MET A 400 30.68 -5.69 4.02
N ILE A 401 30.94 -6.61 4.94
CA ILE A 401 32.07 -6.52 5.88
C ILE A 401 33.40 -6.53 5.12
N ILE A 402 33.56 -7.43 4.15
CA ILE A 402 34.77 -7.52 3.31
C ILE A 402 34.98 -6.22 2.53
N LYS A 403 33.94 -5.68 1.89
CA LYS A 403 34.01 -4.38 1.22
C LYS A 403 34.47 -3.28 2.17
N GLY A 404 33.90 -3.24 3.37
CA GLY A 404 34.28 -2.26 4.39
C GLY A 404 35.71 -2.40 4.90
N GLN A 405 36.21 -3.63 5.05
CA GLN A 405 37.61 -3.89 5.42
C GLN A 405 38.59 -3.49 4.31
N GLN A 406 38.27 -3.82 3.05
CA GLN A 406 39.13 -3.52 1.90
C GLN A 406 39.15 -2.03 1.56
N GLY A 407 37.99 -1.37 1.64
CA GLY A 407 37.83 0.04 1.30
C GLY A 407 37.97 1.01 2.47
N GLY A 408 38.01 0.52 3.71
CA GLY A 408 38.14 1.30 4.96
C GLY A 408 36.83 1.82 5.57
N TRP A 409 35.73 1.82 4.81
CA TRP A 409 34.43 2.35 5.21
C TRP A 409 33.32 1.42 4.73
N LEU A 410 32.23 1.30 5.47
CA LEU A 410 31.08 0.54 4.96
C LEU A 410 30.47 1.34 3.80
N PRO A 411 30.32 0.75 2.59
CA PRO A 411 29.73 1.45 1.45
C PRO A 411 28.24 1.74 1.72
N ILE A 412 27.67 2.74 1.03
CA ILE A 412 26.26 3.08 1.14
C ILE A 412 25.42 2.28 0.13
N PHE A 413 25.83 2.24 -1.14
CA PHE A 413 25.17 1.52 -2.24
C PHE A 413 26.28 0.94 -3.15
N PRO A 414 26.92 -0.17 -2.73
CA PRO A 414 28.03 -0.73 -3.48
C PRO A 414 27.52 -1.40 -4.76
N CYS A 415 27.92 -0.83 -5.90
CA CYS A 415 27.72 -1.36 -7.24
C CYS A 415 28.97 -1.09 -8.07
N TRP A 416 29.20 -1.87 -9.14
CA TRP A 416 30.42 -1.79 -9.97
C TRP A 416 31.70 -1.91 -9.15
N ASN A 417 31.69 -2.74 -8.10
CA ASN A 417 32.79 -2.99 -7.17
C ASN A 417 33.47 -1.71 -6.63
N SER A 418 32.69 -0.63 -6.46
CA SER A 418 33.17 0.70 -6.11
C SER A 418 32.25 1.39 -5.09
N TYR A 419 32.78 2.44 -4.45
CA TYR A 419 31.93 3.42 -3.76
C TYR A 419 31.21 4.30 -4.79
N THR A 420 29.92 4.52 -4.58
CA THR A 420 29.04 5.26 -5.50
C THR A 420 28.45 6.53 -4.90
N SER A 421 28.26 6.56 -3.57
CA SER A 421 27.47 7.56 -2.82
C SER A 421 26.10 7.94 -3.39
N ALA A 422 25.54 7.10 -4.28
CA ALA A 422 24.11 7.02 -4.52
C ALA A 422 23.51 6.02 -3.51
N MET A 423 22.21 5.95 -3.28
CA MET A 423 21.29 7.07 -3.24
C MET A 423 21.58 7.90 -1.97
N ILE A 424 20.74 7.82 -0.93
CA ILE A 424 20.94 8.47 0.37
C ILE A 424 20.90 7.47 1.54
N GLY A 425 21.00 7.94 2.79
CA GLY A 425 20.98 7.09 3.99
C GLY A 425 22.29 6.33 4.25
N ASP A 426 22.24 5.38 5.20
CA ASP A 426 23.29 4.44 5.62
C ASP A 426 22.70 3.03 5.81
N HIS A 427 21.84 2.62 4.87
CA HIS A 427 20.98 1.44 5.01
C HIS A 427 21.72 0.10 5.05
N VAL A 428 23.02 0.05 4.72
CA VAL A 428 23.83 -1.15 5.02
C VAL A 428 23.89 -1.39 6.54
N THR A 429 23.94 -0.32 7.34
CA THR A 429 23.83 -0.40 8.80
C THR A 429 22.46 -0.95 9.22
N ALA A 430 21.37 -0.51 8.58
CA ALA A 430 20.04 -1.05 8.84
C ALA A 430 19.93 -2.54 8.48
N PHE A 431 20.45 -2.95 7.33
CA PHE A 431 20.49 -4.35 6.89
C PHE A 431 21.25 -5.25 7.86
N ILE A 432 22.50 -4.91 8.19
CA ILE A 432 23.32 -5.71 9.12
C ILE A 432 22.67 -5.76 10.51
N SER A 433 22.07 -4.65 10.95
CA SER A 433 21.32 -4.60 12.21
C SER A 433 20.09 -5.50 12.19
N SER A 434 19.33 -5.52 11.09
CA SER A 434 18.18 -6.40 10.91
C SER A 434 18.56 -7.87 11.00
N ALA A 435 19.57 -8.30 10.24
CA ALA A 435 20.10 -9.66 10.28
C ALA A 435 20.56 -10.03 11.70
N TYR A 436 21.35 -9.16 12.34
CA TYR A 436 21.83 -9.38 13.69
C TYR A 436 20.68 -9.54 14.70
N LEU A 437 19.68 -8.66 14.68
CA LEU A 437 18.57 -8.70 15.64
C LEU A 437 17.66 -9.92 15.44
N LYS A 438 17.57 -10.44 14.21
CA LYS A 438 16.87 -11.69 13.86
C LYS A 438 17.67 -12.96 14.14
N GLY A 439 18.91 -12.84 14.62
CA GLY A 439 19.77 -13.98 14.97
C GLY A 439 20.53 -14.57 13.79
N ILE A 440 20.56 -13.89 12.65
CA ILE A 440 21.37 -14.24 11.47
C ILE A 440 22.74 -13.60 11.70
N ARG A 441 23.71 -14.38 12.18
CA ARG A 441 24.97 -13.87 12.77
C ARG A 441 26.21 -14.69 12.40
N ASP A 442 26.16 -15.46 11.33
CA ASP A 442 27.30 -16.28 10.90
C ASP A 442 28.33 -15.42 10.13
N TYR A 443 28.92 -14.45 10.83
CA TYR A 443 29.90 -13.50 10.31
C TYR A 443 30.63 -12.79 11.46
N ASP A 444 31.69 -12.03 11.14
CA ASP A 444 32.43 -11.25 12.14
C ASP A 444 31.62 -10.03 12.62
N VAL A 445 30.84 -10.24 13.68
CA VAL A 445 30.01 -9.21 14.32
C VAL A 445 30.84 -8.03 14.84
N GLN A 446 32.07 -8.26 15.31
CA GLN A 446 32.90 -7.17 15.85
C GLN A 446 33.45 -6.28 14.73
N ALA A 447 33.89 -6.88 13.62
CA ALA A 447 34.27 -6.13 12.43
C ALA A 447 33.08 -5.34 11.86
N ALA A 448 31.91 -5.96 11.77
CA ALA A 448 30.69 -5.30 11.34
C ALA A 448 30.37 -4.08 12.22
N TYR A 449 30.34 -4.26 13.54
CA TYR A 449 30.06 -3.17 14.48
C TYR A 449 31.07 -2.03 14.37
N LYS A 450 32.36 -2.35 14.24
CA LYS A 450 33.42 -1.34 14.08
C LYS A 450 33.18 -0.47 12.84
N LEU A 451 32.80 -1.08 11.71
CA LEU A 451 32.52 -0.37 10.46
C LEU A 451 31.24 0.47 10.54
N MET A 452 30.13 -0.08 11.06
CA MET A 452 28.88 0.67 11.25
C MET A 452 29.07 1.86 12.19
N ARG A 453 29.78 1.67 13.30
CA ARG A 453 30.11 2.74 14.25
C ARG A 453 30.94 3.84 13.58
N ARG A 454 31.87 3.48 12.70
CA ARG A 454 32.68 4.44 11.94
C ARG A 454 31.79 5.31 11.06
N ASN A 455 30.90 4.72 10.27
CA ASN A 455 29.94 5.47 9.43
C ASN A 455 29.08 6.45 10.24
N ALA A 456 28.66 6.07 11.46
CA ALA A 456 27.78 6.87 12.29
C ALA A 456 28.46 8.03 13.05
N PHE A 457 29.79 7.99 13.24
CA PHE A 457 30.48 8.94 14.12
C PHE A 457 31.74 9.59 13.56
N GLU A 458 32.28 9.10 12.44
CA GLU A 458 33.51 9.60 11.85
C GLU A 458 33.27 10.13 10.43
N THR A 459 33.98 11.19 10.07
CA THR A 459 33.99 11.73 8.71
C THR A 459 35.31 11.35 8.03
N PRO A 460 35.30 10.86 6.77
CA PRO A 460 36.51 10.63 6.02
C PRO A 460 37.28 11.93 5.76
N ASP A 461 38.54 11.81 5.33
CA ASP A 461 39.24 12.95 4.76
C ASP A 461 38.58 13.41 3.44
N THR A 462 38.97 14.58 2.94
CA THR A 462 38.34 15.19 1.75
C THR A 462 38.39 14.29 0.53
N ALA A 463 39.50 13.56 0.30
CA ALA A 463 39.64 12.73 -0.89
C ALA A 463 38.75 11.48 -0.80
N GLU A 464 38.73 10.81 0.35
CA GLU A 464 37.83 9.69 0.62
C GLU A 464 36.36 10.11 0.60
N TYR A 465 36.05 11.28 1.16
CA TYR A 465 34.70 11.82 1.17
C TYR A 465 34.25 12.08 -0.28
N SER A 466 35.03 12.78 -1.09
CA SER A 466 34.73 12.99 -2.52
C SER A 466 34.73 11.71 -3.36
N ASP A 467 35.29 10.60 -2.88
CA ASP A 467 35.17 9.28 -3.53
C ASP A 467 33.90 8.51 -3.11
N GLY A 468 33.11 9.08 -2.20
CA GLY A 468 31.80 8.55 -1.80
C GLY A 468 31.81 7.72 -0.51
N LYS A 469 32.88 7.79 0.29
CA LYS A 469 32.98 7.05 1.56
C LYS A 469 32.33 7.77 2.73
N GLY A 470 31.67 7.04 3.63
CA GLY A 470 31.04 7.61 4.84
C GLY A 470 29.81 8.48 4.57
N ARG A 471 29.08 8.79 5.65
CA ARG A 471 27.81 9.54 5.60
C ARG A 471 28.02 10.97 5.11
N ARG A 472 27.18 11.37 4.16
CA ARG A 472 27.14 12.74 3.64
C ARG A 472 26.66 13.70 4.73
N ALA A 473 27.32 14.85 4.88
CA ALA A 473 26.98 15.91 5.85
C ALA A 473 26.88 15.46 7.33
N LEU A 474 27.65 14.44 7.72
CA LEU A 474 27.60 13.89 9.08
C LEU A 474 27.93 14.92 10.16
N GLN A 475 28.91 15.81 9.92
CA GLN A 475 29.31 16.83 10.89
C GLN A 475 28.14 17.77 11.23
N SER A 476 27.45 18.27 10.20
CA SER A 476 26.26 19.10 10.36
C SER A 476 25.14 18.34 11.08
N TYR A 477 24.87 17.10 10.68
CA TYR A 477 23.87 16.24 11.34
C TYR A 477 24.15 16.04 12.83
N LEU A 478 25.40 15.75 13.22
CA LEU A 478 25.79 15.56 14.62
C LEU A 478 25.78 16.88 15.41
N GLN A 479 26.06 18.02 14.76
CA GLN A 479 26.06 19.34 15.41
C GLN A 479 24.66 19.86 15.68
N TYR A 480 23.75 19.79 14.70
CA TYR A 480 22.44 20.43 14.76
C TYR A 480 21.30 19.46 15.08
N GLY A 481 21.53 18.14 15.02
CA GLY A 481 20.47 17.13 15.05
C GLY A 481 19.68 17.03 13.74
N TYR A 482 20.13 17.72 12.69
CA TYR A 482 19.60 17.67 11.33
C TYR A 482 20.64 18.25 10.36
N ILE A 483 20.46 18.03 9.07
CA ILE A 483 21.29 18.68 8.05
C ILE A 483 20.64 20.02 7.68
N PRO A 484 21.26 21.18 7.96
CA PRO A 484 20.72 22.48 7.62
C PRO A 484 20.84 22.74 6.11
N LEU A 485 19.96 23.58 5.55
CA LEU A 485 19.93 23.86 4.10
C LEU A 485 21.22 24.53 3.57
N GLU A 486 21.97 25.21 4.43
CA GLU A 486 23.29 25.76 4.11
C GLU A 486 24.31 24.66 3.73
N ASP A 487 24.17 23.46 4.29
CA ASP A 487 24.94 22.29 3.88
C ASP A 487 24.25 21.63 2.67
N SER A 488 24.65 22.05 1.48
CA SER A 488 24.03 21.64 0.21
C SER A 488 24.47 20.26 -0.30
N VAL A 489 25.35 19.56 0.42
CA VAL A 489 25.76 18.18 0.12
C VAL A 489 26.22 17.99 -1.35
N MET A 490 27.15 18.84 -1.82
CA MET A 490 27.52 18.87 -3.24
C MET A 490 28.39 17.69 -3.70
N ASP A 491 29.12 17.05 -2.78
CA ASP A 491 29.92 15.83 -3.02
C ASP A 491 29.08 14.55 -2.91
N ALA A 492 27.90 14.55 -3.53
CA ALA A 492 27.03 13.39 -3.67
C ALA A 492 26.43 13.39 -5.08
N PHE A 493 26.07 12.19 -5.57
CA PHE A 493 25.28 12.10 -6.80
C PHE A 493 23.90 12.77 -6.60
N HIS A 494 23.23 12.41 -5.50
CA HIS A 494 22.05 13.09 -4.99
C HIS A 494 22.44 14.30 -4.14
N LYS A 495 22.39 15.47 -4.77
CA LYS A 495 22.77 16.78 -4.18
C LYS A 495 21.61 17.37 -3.41
N ARG A 496 21.91 18.08 -2.31
CA ARG A 496 20.94 18.65 -1.35
C ARG A 496 20.23 17.54 -0.55
N GLU A 497 18.90 17.43 -0.64
CA GLU A 497 18.12 16.34 -0.04
C GLU A 497 18.29 16.20 1.49
N GLN A 498 18.50 17.32 2.18
CA GLN A 498 18.89 17.37 3.58
C GLN A 498 17.85 16.77 4.53
N VAL A 499 16.55 16.97 4.25
CA VAL A 499 15.47 16.48 5.11
C VAL A 499 15.34 14.98 4.99
N SER A 500 15.36 14.44 3.76
CA SER A 500 15.34 13.01 3.51
C SER A 500 16.53 12.30 4.18
N ARG A 501 17.74 12.84 4.03
CA ARG A 501 18.94 12.32 4.74
C ARG A 501 18.80 12.35 6.26
N THR A 502 18.22 13.41 6.82
CA THR A 502 18.01 13.52 8.27
C THR A 502 17.03 12.44 8.78
N LEU A 503 15.95 12.18 8.04
CA LEU A 503 14.98 11.13 8.39
C LEU A 503 15.61 9.74 8.32
N GLU A 504 16.35 9.46 7.26
CA GLU A 504 16.97 8.15 7.06
C GLU A 504 18.11 7.88 8.03
N TYR A 505 18.97 8.86 8.31
CA TYR A 505 20.01 8.70 9.34
C TYR A 505 19.42 8.50 10.74
N ALA A 506 18.27 9.11 11.05
CA ALA A 506 17.60 8.84 12.32
C ALA A 506 17.15 7.38 12.42
N TYR A 507 16.70 6.78 11.32
CA TYR A 507 16.38 5.34 11.25
C TYR A 507 17.64 4.46 11.34
N ASP A 508 18.71 4.81 10.62
CA ASP A 508 19.98 4.06 10.66
C ASP A 508 20.62 4.10 12.06
N ASP A 509 20.53 5.25 12.74
CA ASP A 509 20.98 5.41 14.12
C ASP A 509 20.12 4.58 15.08
N HIS A 510 18.80 4.50 14.87
CA HIS A 510 17.93 3.59 15.62
C HIS A 510 18.40 2.14 15.46
N ALA A 511 18.59 1.68 14.23
CA ALA A 511 19.04 0.33 13.91
C ALA A 511 20.36 0.00 14.63
N LEU A 512 21.37 0.86 14.50
CA LEU A 512 22.66 0.66 15.16
C LEU A 512 22.55 0.73 16.69
N SER A 513 21.66 1.56 17.24
CA SER A 513 21.46 1.67 18.69
C SER A 513 21.04 0.32 19.30
N LEU A 514 20.20 -0.45 18.58
CA LEU A 514 19.75 -1.77 19.03
C LEU A 514 20.89 -2.78 19.06
N VAL A 515 21.77 -2.76 18.06
CA VAL A 515 22.99 -3.58 18.04
C VAL A 515 23.96 -3.15 19.14
N ALA A 516 24.21 -1.85 19.31
CA ALA A 516 25.04 -1.30 20.37
C ALA A 516 24.54 -1.73 21.76
N LYS A 517 23.22 -1.68 21.99
CA LYS A 517 22.58 -2.18 23.21
C LYS A 517 22.84 -3.67 23.42
N ALA A 518 22.63 -4.48 22.39
CA ALA A 518 22.83 -5.92 22.46
C ALA A 518 24.30 -6.32 22.68
N LEU A 519 25.25 -5.51 22.21
CA LEU A 519 26.70 -5.70 22.41
C LEU A 519 27.25 -5.01 23.69
N GLY A 520 26.39 -4.40 24.51
CA GLY A 520 26.79 -3.74 25.75
C GLY A 520 27.55 -2.42 25.58
N LYS A 521 27.48 -1.79 24.40
CA LYS A 521 28.15 -0.52 24.07
C LYS A 521 27.32 0.67 24.57
N LYS A 522 27.28 0.86 25.89
CA LYS A 522 26.35 1.78 26.59
C LYS A 522 26.42 3.24 26.15
N GLU A 523 27.62 3.76 25.85
CA GLU A 523 27.79 5.14 25.39
C GLU A 523 27.25 5.33 23.98
N ASP A 524 27.66 4.47 23.05
CA ASP A 524 27.17 4.49 21.67
C ASP A 524 25.64 4.30 21.64
N TYR A 525 25.08 3.38 22.44
CA TYR A 525 23.62 3.22 22.57
C TYR A 525 22.93 4.52 22.98
N ARG A 526 23.41 5.22 24.02
CA ARG A 526 22.79 6.47 24.48
C ARG A 526 22.81 7.55 23.41
N ARG A 527 23.95 7.72 22.72
CA ARG A 527 24.10 8.72 21.65
C ARG A 527 23.22 8.40 20.44
N LEU A 528 23.26 7.16 19.96
CA LEU A 528 22.46 6.72 18.81
C LEU A 528 20.97 6.75 19.09
N ALA A 529 20.54 6.34 20.30
CA ALA A 529 19.14 6.42 20.69
C ALA A 529 18.63 7.87 20.79
N ALA A 530 19.49 8.83 21.14
CA ALA A 530 19.16 10.24 21.08
C ALA A 530 19.06 10.72 19.61
N ASN A 531 20.04 10.39 18.77
CA ASN A 531 20.02 10.73 17.35
C ASN A 531 18.84 10.10 16.60
N ALA A 532 18.35 8.95 17.04
CA ALA A 532 17.17 8.31 16.46
C ALA A 532 15.92 9.19 16.52
N LEU A 533 15.89 10.22 17.37
CA LEU A 533 14.78 11.18 17.47
C LEU A 533 14.99 12.44 16.60
N ASN A 534 16.04 12.49 15.79
CA ASN A 534 16.42 13.67 15.03
C ASN A 534 15.38 14.12 13.98
N TYR A 535 14.51 13.22 13.54
CA TYR A 535 13.35 13.56 12.69
C TYR A 535 12.46 14.66 13.31
N ARG A 536 12.42 14.78 14.65
CA ARG A 536 11.67 15.83 15.35
C ARG A 536 12.21 17.23 15.06
N HIS A 537 13.50 17.37 14.73
CA HIS A 537 14.10 18.68 14.45
C HIS A 537 13.71 19.24 13.08
N ILE A 538 13.23 18.39 12.16
CA ILE A 538 12.79 18.81 10.82
C ILE A 538 11.29 18.67 10.62
N PHE A 539 10.54 18.24 11.64
CA PHE A 539 9.07 18.20 11.62
C PHE A 539 8.50 19.55 12.09
N ASP A 540 7.89 20.30 11.17
CA ASP A 540 7.24 21.57 11.48
C ASP A 540 5.78 21.33 11.84
N THR A 541 5.47 21.34 13.15
CA THR A 541 4.11 21.11 13.66
C THR A 541 3.10 22.19 13.24
N SER A 542 3.55 23.36 12.78
CA SER A 542 2.64 24.42 12.30
C SER A 542 2.03 24.09 10.93
N VAL A 543 2.71 23.28 10.13
CA VAL A 543 2.22 22.79 8.83
C VAL A 543 1.91 21.29 8.85
N GLY A 544 2.41 20.54 9.84
CA GLY A 544 2.14 19.11 10.03
C GLY A 544 2.98 18.17 9.15
N PHE A 545 4.10 18.67 8.61
CA PHE A 545 4.98 17.96 7.68
C PHE A 545 6.45 18.21 7.99
N VAL A 546 7.31 17.37 7.42
CA VAL A 546 8.74 17.64 7.40
C VAL A 546 9.06 18.80 6.46
N ARG A 547 10.01 19.65 6.85
CA ARG A 547 10.31 20.91 6.17
C ARG A 547 11.80 21.25 6.25
N GLY A 548 12.33 21.84 5.18
CA GLY A 548 13.70 22.34 5.17
C GLY A 548 13.94 23.36 6.28
N ARG A 549 15.07 23.23 6.98
CA ARG A 549 15.42 24.06 8.14
C ARG A 549 16.84 24.61 8.00
N TYR A 550 17.01 25.90 8.30
CA TYR A 550 18.30 26.59 8.25
C TYR A 550 19.08 26.40 9.55
N ALA A 551 20.39 26.67 9.53
CA ALA A 551 21.26 26.55 10.71
C ALA A 551 20.86 27.51 11.85
N ASN A 552 20.25 28.65 11.52
CA ASN A 552 19.68 29.60 12.49
C ASN A 552 18.33 29.14 13.10
N GLY A 553 17.82 27.98 12.70
CA GLY A 553 16.58 27.39 13.19
C GLY A 553 15.32 27.78 12.40
N ASN A 554 15.40 28.73 11.47
CA ASN A 554 14.26 29.16 10.65
C ASN A 554 13.84 28.07 9.65
N TRP A 555 12.54 28.03 9.33
CA TRP A 555 11.98 27.14 8.32
C TRP A 555 12.04 27.75 6.92
N HIS A 556 12.17 26.90 5.89
CA HIS A 556 12.13 27.32 4.49
C HIS A 556 10.74 27.79 4.06
N THR A 557 10.63 29.01 3.51
CA THR A 557 9.37 29.61 3.02
C THR A 557 9.46 30.00 1.54
N PRO A 558 8.39 29.85 0.73
CA PRO A 558 7.08 29.27 1.08
C PRO A 558 7.14 27.74 1.28
N PHE A 559 6.12 27.17 1.94
CA PHE A 559 5.98 25.72 2.11
C PHE A 559 4.87 25.19 1.22
N GLU A 560 5.19 24.16 0.43
CA GLU A 560 4.26 23.50 -0.48
C GLU A 560 4.40 21.99 -0.29
N ALA A 561 3.40 21.35 0.32
CA ALA A 561 3.47 19.94 0.71
C ALA A 561 3.50 18.97 -0.49
N ASP A 562 2.91 19.39 -1.61
CA ASP A 562 2.59 18.54 -2.77
C ASP A 562 3.52 18.84 -3.97
N LYS A 563 4.54 19.67 -3.75
CA LYS A 563 5.55 19.97 -4.78
C LYS A 563 6.88 19.36 -4.40
N ARG A 564 7.61 18.88 -5.42
CA ARG A 564 8.99 18.43 -5.26
C ARG A 564 9.82 19.58 -4.66
N ALA A 565 10.49 19.30 -3.55
CA ALA A 565 11.32 20.25 -2.86
C ALA A 565 12.79 19.81 -2.97
N HIS A 566 13.71 20.76 -3.13
CA HIS A 566 15.13 20.45 -3.29
C HIS A 566 15.78 19.78 -2.07
N TYR A 567 15.11 19.78 -0.92
CA TYR A 567 15.54 19.12 0.31
C TYR A 567 14.89 17.74 0.52
N ILE A 568 14.08 17.25 -0.43
CA ILE A 568 13.44 15.93 -0.44
C ILE A 568 13.95 15.10 -1.63
N THR A 569 14.38 13.86 -1.37
CA THR A 569 14.77 12.87 -2.39
C THR A 569 13.53 12.32 -3.09
N GLU A 570 13.50 12.41 -4.42
CA GLU A 570 12.55 11.73 -5.31
C GLU A 570 11.06 11.78 -4.91
N GLY A 571 10.63 12.86 -4.24
CA GLY A 571 9.25 12.96 -3.79
C GLY A 571 8.87 14.35 -3.30
N THR A 572 7.77 14.42 -2.57
CA THR A 572 7.23 15.63 -1.97
C THR A 572 7.31 15.58 -0.44
N PRO A 573 7.25 16.72 0.27
CA PRO A 573 7.12 16.71 1.73
C PRO A 573 5.95 15.86 2.23
N ARG A 574 4.81 15.81 1.52
CA ARG A 574 3.67 14.94 1.87
C ARG A 574 4.05 13.47 1.84
N GLN A 575 4.78 13.02 0.81
CA GLN A 575 5.19 11.62 0.66
C GLN A 575 6.25 11.24 1.70
N TYR A 576 7.25 12.08 1.92
CA TYR A 576 8.40 11.74 2.76
C TYR A 576 8.15 11.87 4.27
N THR A 577 7.14 12.64 4.68
CA THR A 577 6.79 12.83 6.11
C THR A 577 6.49 11.51 6.84
N TRP A 578 6.11 10.47 6.11
CA TRP A 578 5.77 9.15 6.66
C TRP A 578 6.98 8.26 6.92
N TYR A 579 8.19 8.69 6.56
CA TYR A 579 9.41 7.91 6.75
C TYR A 579 9.94 8.03 8.20
N VAL A 580 9.21 7.46 9.15
CA VAL A 580 9.62 7.31 10.56
C VAL A 580 9.28 5.90 11.06
N PRO A 581 9.81 4.84 10.41
CA PRO A 581 9.42 3.45 10.69
C PRO A 581 9.80 2.97 12.11
N HIS A 582 10.70 3.66 12.81
CA HIS A 582 11.08 3.34 14.18
C HIS A 582 10.33 4.14 15.26
N GLY A 583 9.38 5.01 14.86
CA GLY A 583 8.77 5.99 15.73
C GLY A 583 7.31 6.31 15.38
N GLU A 584 6.52 5.32 14.96
CA GLU A 584 5.14 5.52 14.48
C GLU A 584 4.24 6.15 15.55
N GLU A 585 4.36 5.72 16.81
CA GLU A 585 3.62 6.33 17.92
C GLU A 585 3.96 7.81 18.13
N ASP A 586 5.22 8.18 17.90
CA ASP A 586 5.66 9.57 18.02
C ASP A 586 5.19 10.41 16.84
N LEU A 587 5.25 9.86 15.63
CA LEU A 587 4.70 10.52 14.45
C LEU A 587 3.18 10.77 14.59
N ILE A 588 2.44 9.83 15.18
CA ILE A 588 1.04 10.01 15.54
C ILE A 588 0.87 11.20 16.50
N ARG A 589 1.72 11.33 17.52
CA ARG A 589 1.69 12.49 18.44
C ARG A 589 2.03 13.79 17.72
N LEU A 590 3.06 13.82 16.88
CA LEU A 590 3.48 14.98 16.10
C LEU A 590 2.40 15.47 15.13
N LYS A 591 1.60 14.55 14.56
CA LYS A 591 0.43 14.87 13.73
C LYS A 591 -0.83 15.24 14.53
N GLY A 592 -0.76 15.26 15.86
CA GLY A 592 -1.85 15.68 16.74
C GLY A 592 -2.84 14.58 17.10
N GLY A 593 -2.41 13.31 17.11
CA GLY A 593 -3.18 12.15 17.55
C GLY A 593 -3.70 11.28 16.40
N LYS A 594 -4.18 10.06 16.75
CA LYS A 594 -4.59 9.01 15.79
C LYS A 594 -5.57 9.51 14.73
N MET A 595 -6.57 10.29 15.14
CA MET A 595 -7.60 10.79 14.24
C MET A 595 -7.06 11.75 13.16
N LYS A 596 -6.14 12.66 13.52
CA LYS A 596 -5.50 13.56 12.55
C LYS A 596 -4.48 12.84 11.70
N PHE A 597 -3.78 11.86 12.27
CA PHE A 597 -2.87 10.98 11.54
C PHE A 597 -3.61 10.19 10.46
N GLU A 598 -4.75 9.57 10.81
CA GLU A 598 -5.60 8.85 9.88
C GLU A 598 -6.14 9.76 8.77
N ALA A 599 -6.68 10.94 9.11
CA ALA A 599 -7.16 11.89 8.10
C ALA A 599 -6.04 12.35 7.15
N ALA A 600 -4.81 12.52 7.66
CA ALA A 600 -3.66 12.84 6.84
C ALA A 600 -3.24 11.69 5.92
N LEU A 601 -3.42 10.43 6.34
CA LEU A 601 -3.25 9.27 5.45
C LEU A 601 -4.35 9.23 4.38
N ASP A 602 -5.61 9.45 4.76
CA ASP A 602 -6.74 9.51 3.82
C ASP A 602 -6.47 10.56 2.73
N ASP A 603 -5.92 11.72 3.11
CA ASP A 603 -5.53 12.78 2.18
C ASP A 603 -4.46 12.33 1.17
N VAL A 604 -3.50 11.48 1.54
CA VAL A 604 -2.48 10.97 0.60
C VAL A 604 -3.14 10.22 -0.56
N PHE A 605 -4.08 9.33 -0.26
CA PHE A 605 -4.76 8.54 -1.29
C PHE A 605 -5.82 9.36 -2.03
N ARG A 606 -6.62 10.15 -1.31
CA ARG A 606 -7.69 10.99 -1.87
C ARG A 606 -7.15 12.07 -2.80
N MET A 607 -6.03 12.70 -2.46
CA MET A 607 -5.38 13.70 -3.31
C MET A 607 -4.55 13.06 -4.44
N LYS A 608 -4.51 11.73 -4.53
CA LYS A 608 -3.68 10.98 -5.47
C LYS A 608 -2.21 11.37 -5.35
N GLU A 609 -1.70 11.47 -4.12
CA GLU A 609 -0.31 11.76 -3.80
C GLU A 609 0.49 10.50 -3.43
N TYR A 610 -0.18 9.35 -3.28
CA TYR A 610 0.48 8.05 -3.16
C TYR A 610 1.13 7.67 -4.48
N TRP A 611 2.46 7.53 -4.49
CA TRP A 611 3.21 7.06 -5.65
C TRP A 611 3.83 5.69 -5.34
N HIS A 612 3.27 4.65 -5.95
CA HIS A 612 3.71 3.28 -5.70
C HIS A 612 5.04 2.93 -6.35
N GLY A 613 5.24 3.38 -7.60
CA GLY A 613 6.46 3.13 -8.38
C GLY A 613 7.71 3.88 -7.89
N ASN A 614 7.74 4.28 -6.61
CA ASN A 614 8.91 4.84 -5.94
C ASN A 614 8.91 4.47 -4.44
N GLU A 615 10.09 4.25 -3.88
CA GLU A 615 10.36 3.62 -2.59
C GLU A 615 9.88 4.37 -1.34
N PRO A 616 9.95 5.72 -1.23
CA PRO A 616 9.69 6.42 0.02
C PRO A 616 8.27 6.21 0.58
N GLY A 617 7.32 5.83 -0.29
CA GLY A 617 5.92 5.62 0.04
C GLY A 617 5.53 4.18 0.35
N HIS A 618 6.40 3.18 0.15
CA HIS A 618 6.04 1.75 0.19
C HIS A 618 5.39 1.31 1.51
N GLN A 619 5.75 1.92 2.64
CA GLN A 619 5.19 1.63 3.97
C GLN A 619 3.86 2.34 4.28
N ILE A 620 3.51 3.42 3.57
CA ILE A 620 2.35 4.28 3.87
C ILE A 620 1.03 3.51 4.05
N PRO A 621 0.62 2.58 3.15
CA PRO A 621 -0.68 1.91 3.29
C PRO A 621 -0.78 1.05 4.56
N PHE A 622 0.35 0.60 5.10
CA PHE A 622 0.40 -0.20 6.32
C PHE A 622 0.31 0.64 7.60
N LEU A 623 0.43 1.96 7.50
CA LEU A 623 0.37 2.85 8.66
C LEU A 623 -1.05 2.97 9.26
N TYR A 624 -2.10 2.59 8.53
CA TYR A 624 -3.45 2.49 9.11
C TYR A 624 -3.55 1.39 10.19
N ASN A 625 -2.65 0.40 10.20
CA ASN A 625 -2.59 -0.59 11.29
C ASN A 625 -2.25 0.02 12.66
N TYR A 626 -1.74 1.26 12.69
CA TYR A 626 -1.45 2.02 13.90
C TYR A 626 -2.57 3.01 14.26
N THR A 627 -3.65 3.07 13.47
CA THR A 627 -4.87 3.83 13.76
C THR A 627 -5.98 2.90 14.24
N ASP A 628 -7.19 3.46 14.45
CA ASP A 628 -8.36 2.68 14.82
C ASP A 628 -9.09 2.12 13.57
N ALA A 629 -8.49 2.25 12.38
CA ALA A 629 -9.03 1.81 11.09
C ALA A 629 -8.05 0.91 10.28
N PRO A 630 -7.55 -0.21 10.84
CA PRO A 630 -6.65 -1.14 10.13
C PRO A 630 -7.27 -1.75 8.87
N TRP A 631 -8.59 -1.73 8.75
CA TRP A 631 -9.29 -2.13 7.53
C TRP A 631 -8.95 -1.25 6.32
N LYS A 632 -8.50 0.01 6.53
CA LYS A 632 -7.99 0.87 5.47
C LYS A 632 -6.67 0.35 4.91
N THR A 633 -5.79 -0.25 5.73
CA THR A 633 -4.60 -0.97 5.19
C THR A 633 -5.03 -2.08 4.24
N GLN A 634 -6.04 -2.85 4.62
CA GLN A 634 -6.53 -3.95 3.79
C GLN A 634 -7.08 -3.43 2.46
N ARG A 635 -7.88 -2.36 2.48
CA ARG A 635 -8.41 -1.71 1.28
C ARG A 635 -7.29 -1.16 0.38
N GLU A 636 -6.42 -0.31 0.92
CA GLU A 636 -5.39 0.35 0.09
C GLU A 636 -4.38 -0.65 -0.47
N VAL A 637 -3.95 -1.65 0.31
CA VAL A 637 -3.06 -2.70 -0.19
C VAL A 637 -3.73 -3.50 -1.30
N ARG A 638 -5.01 -3.87 -1.16
CA ARG A 638 -5.74 -4.60 -2.21
C ARG A 638 -5.92 -3.77 -3.47
N ASN A 639 -6.18 -2.47 -3.33
CA ASN A 639 -6.25 -1.54 -4.45
C ASN A 639 -4.91 -1.47 -5.19
N ILE A 640 -3.80 -1.27 -4.46
CA ILE A 640 -2.45 -1.21 -5.03
C ILE A 640 -2.09 -2.52 -5.75
N LEU A 641 -2.29 -3.68 -5.12
CA LEU A 641 -2.03 -4.97 -5.75
C LEU A 641 -2.82 -5.17 -7.06
N ALA A 642 -4.03 -4.60 -7.15
CA ALA A 642 -4.89 -4.70 -8.33
C ALA A 642 -4.57 -3.66 -9.41
N SER A 643 -4.16 -2.45 -9.03
CA SER A 643 -3.99 -1.31 -9.95
C SER A 643 -2.54 -1.10 -10.42
N GLU A 644 -1.56 -1.47 -9.60
CA GLU A 644 -0.13 -1.18 -9.85
C GLU A 644 0.65 -2.35 -10.44
N TYR A 645 -0.01 -3.50 -10.68
CA TYR A 645 0.62 -4.71 -11.20
C TYR A 645 -0.27 -5.40 -12.24
N THR A 646 0.30 -5.68 -13.42
CA THR A 646 -0.37 -6.44 -14.48
C THR A 646 0.56 -7.47 -15.10
N SER A 647 0.00 -8.42 -15.85
CA SER A 647 0.76 -9.54 -16.43
C SER A 647 1.42 -9.25 -17.78
N GLY A 648 1.32 -8.01 -18.29
CA GLY A 648 1.86 -7.63 -19.59
C GLY A 648 3.30 -7.08 -19.52
N PRO A 649 3.98 -6.88 -20.67
CA PRO A 649 5.34 -6.35 -20.69
C PRO A 649 5.53 -4.97 -20.05
N GLY A 650 4.46 -4.16 -19.98
CA GLY A 650 4.44 -2.87 -19.25
C GLY A 650 3.73 -2.97 -17.90
N GLY A 651 3.88 -4.10 -17.20
CA GLY A 651 3.07 -4.49 -16.05
C GLY A 651 3.52 -3.97 -14.68
N LEU A 652 4.50 -3.07 -14.62
CA LEU A 652 5.01 -2.43 -13.40
C LEU A 652 4.90 -0.91 -13.52
N SER A 653 4.52 -0.23 -12.44
CA SER A 653 4.22 1.22 -12.46
C SER A 653 5.43 2.15 -12.30
N GLY A 654 6.62 1.58 -12.10
CA GLY A 654 7.90 2.29 -12.02
C GLY A 654 9.05 1.31 -12.15
N ASN A 655 10.28 1.79 -11.90
CA ASN A 655 11.47 0.96 -11.75
C ASN A 655 11.19 -0.19 -10.78
N ASP A 656 11.69 -1.39 -11.08
CA ASP A 656 11.59 -2.51 -10.15
C ASP A 656 12.68 -2.47 -9.05
N ASP A 657 13.75 -1.69 -9.29
CA ASP A 657 14.89 -1.40 -8.44
C ASP A 657 15.46 -2.63 -7.72
N ALA A 658 16.09 -3.50 -8.53
CA ALA A 658 16.72 -4.74 -8.08
C ALA A 658 15.74 -5.69 -7.34
N GLY A 659 14.46 -5.63 -7.69
CA GLY A 659 13.41 -6.47 -7.12
C GLY A 659 12.75 -5.92 -5.86
N GLN A 660 13.00 -4.66 -5.46
CA GLN A 660 12.34 -4.05 -4.30
C GLN A 660 10.83 -3.93 -4.51
N MET A 661 10.37 -3.39 -5.64
CA MET A 661 8.94 -3.30 -5.98
C MET A 661 8.29 -4.68 -6.09
N SER A 662 8.99 -5.63 -6.69
CA SER A 662 8.53 -7.01 -6.76
C SER A 662 8.47 -7.69 -5.38
N ALA A 663 9.42 -7.43 -4.49
CA ALA A 663 9.38 -7.95 -3.12
C ALA A 663 8.23 -7.35 -2.30
N TRP A 664 7.89 -6.08 -2.54
CA TRP A 664 6.68 -5.45 -1.98
C TRP A 664 5.44 -6.24 -2.36
N TYR A 665 5.28 -6.56 -3.66
CA TYR A 665 4.15 -7.38 -4.14
C TYR A 665 4.12 -8.75 -3.48
N VAL A 666 5.26 -9.47 -3.47
CA VAL A 666 5.34 -10.83 -2.90
C VAL A 666 4.90 -10.83 -1.43
N MET A 667 5.44 -9.92 -0.63
CA MET A 667 5.12 -9.84 0.81
C MET A 667 3.66 -9.40 1.03
N ALA A 668 3.21 -8.32 0.38
CA ALA A 668 1.86 -7.81 0.54
C ALA A 668 0.79 -8.81 0.06
N ALA A 669 1.03 -9.52 -1.05
CA ALA A 669 0.08 -10.50 -1.59
C ALA A 669 -0.07 -11.75 -0.70
N ILE A 670 0.97 -12.12 0.07
CA ILE A 670 0.84 -13.18 1.10
C ILE A 670 0.24 -12.67 2.42
N GLY A 671 0.01 -11.36 2.55
CA GLY A 671 -0.63 -10.75 3.73
C GLY A 671 0.34 -10.18 4.78
N LEU A 672 1.62 -9.98 4.47
CA LEU A 672 2.65 -9.52 5.42
C LEU A 672 3.48 -8.36 4.86
N TYR A 673 3.95 -7.43 5.70
CA TYR A 673 4.89 -6.39 5.26
C TYR A 673 5.82 -5.88 6.36
N PRO A 674 7.14 -5.77 6.14
CA PRO A 674 8.10 -5.26 7.12
C PRO A 674 8.14 -3.72 7.13
N VAL A 675 7.19 -3.06 7.81
CA VAL A 675 7.19 -1.58 7.96
C VAL A 675 8.50 -1.06 8.55
N ASN A 676 9.02 -1.77 9.55
CA ASN A 676 10.31 -1.51 10.17
C ASN A 676 11.18 -2.77 10.08
N PRO A 677 12.10 -2.85 9.09
CA PRO A 677 12.97 -4.01 8.90
C PRO A 677 13.68 -4.49 10.16
N VAL A 678 14.14 -3.60 11.05
CA VAL A 678 14.92 -3.98 12.25
C VAL A 678 14.07 -4.39 13.45
N SER A 679 12.75 -4.16 13.43
CA SER A 679 11.86 -4.41 14.58
C SER A 679 11.59 -5.89 14.88
N GLY A 680 11.75 -6.76 13.88
CA GLY A 680 11.27 -8.14 13.93
C GLY A 680 9.74 -8.28 13.87
N GLN A 681 9.01 -7.22 13.50
CA GLN A 681 7.55 -7.24 13.32
C GLN A 681 7.19 -7.10 11.84
N TYR A 682 6.19 -7.87 11.41
CA TYR A 682 5.57 -7.77 10.08
C TYR A 682 4.13 -7.31 10.25
N ALA A 683 3.78 -6.19 9.63
CA ALA A 683 2.40 -5.72 9.54
C ALA A 683 1.55 -6.74 8.77
N ILE A 684 0.36 -7.03 9.27
CA ILE A 684 -0.60 -7.93 8.63
C ILE A 684 -1.54 -7.11 7.73
N CYS A 685 -1.76 -7.59 6.51
CA CYS A 685 -2.74 -7.04 5.57
C CYS A 685 -3.56 -8.18 4.95
N SER A 686 -4.45 -7.85 4.01
CA SER A 686 -5.36 -8.82 3.38
C SER A 686 -4.62 -9.73 2.38
N PRO A 687 -4.53 -11.05 2.64
CA PRO A 687 -3.90 -11.97 1.70
C PRO A 687 -4.71 -12.12 0.41
N LEU A 688 -4.01 -12.29 -0.71
CA LEU A 688 -4.61 -12.50 -2.02
C LEU A 688 -5.00 -13.98 -2.25
N PHE A 689 -4.14 -14.88 -1.80
CA PHE A 689 -4.20 -16.32 -2.05
C PHE A 689 -5.02 -17.09 -1.00
N ASP A 690 -5.60 -18.22 -1.41
CA ASP A 690 -6.41 -19.07 -0.52
C ASP A 690 -5.53 -19.84 0.48
N THR A 691 -4.33 -20.23 0.05
CA THR A 691 -3.31 -20.80 0.91
C THR A 691 -1.94 -20.27 0.48
N VAL A 692 -1.13 -19.91 1.48
CA VAL A 692 0.29 -19.61 1.33
C VAL A 692 1.06 -20.59 2.20
N ALA A 693 2.13 -21.18 1.68
CA ALA A 693 3.08 -21.96 2.46
C ALA A 693 4.49 -21.39 2.29
N ILE A 694 5.07 -20.94 3.39
CA ILE A 694 6.43 -20.40 3.46
C ILE A 694 7.32 -21.50 4.04
N ARG A 695 8.28 -21.97 3.24
CA ARG A 695 9.30 -22.92 3.71
C ARG A 695 10.40 -22.15 4.43
N LEU A 696 10.69 -22.59 5.64
CA LEU A 696 11.63 -21.97 6.57
C LEU A 696 12.85 -22.89 6.75
N LYS A 697 13.80 -22.43 7.54
CA LYS A 697 14.95 -23.23 7.96
C LYS A 697 14.50 -24.54 8.64
N ASP A 698 15.26 -25.61 8.42
CA ASP A 698 15.04 -26.96 8.99
C ASP A 698 13.72 -27.60 8.50
N ASP A 699 13.35 -27.33 7.24
CA ASP A 699 12.15 -27.84 6.56
C ASP A 699 10.81 -27.53 7.26
N ARG A 700 10.82 -26.58 8.20
CA ARG A 700 9.61 -26.05 8.84
C ARG A 700 8.78 -25.29 7.82
N ILE A 701 7.47 -25.26 8.03
CA ILE A 701 6.54 -24.54 7.17
C ILE A 701 5.66 -23.64 8.03
N PHE A 702 5.53 -22.37 7.64
CA PHE A 702 4.49 -21.48 8.12
C PHE A 702 3.40 -21.34 7.06
N ARG A 703 2.14 -21.55 7.44
CA ARG A 703 0.99 -21.49 6.54
C ARG A 703 0.12 -20.28 6.84
N ILE A 704 -0.38 -19.64 5.80
CA ILE A 704 -1.47 -18.67 5.88
C ILE A 704 -2.66 -19.27 5.13
N ILE A 705 -3.76 -19.50 5.83
CA ILE A 705 -5.00 -20.07 5.29
C ILE A 705 -6.05 -18.97 5.24
N THR A 706 -6.52 -18.63 4.04
CA THR A 706 -7.50 -17.57 3.83
C THR A 706 -8.87 -18.17 3.58
N GLN A 707 -9.83 -17.83 4.43
CA GLN A 707 -11.22 -18.26 4.31
C GLN A 707 -12.08 -17.07 3.90
N LYS A 708 -12.45 -17.01 2.64
CA LYS A 708 -13.19 -15.89 2.06
C LYS A 708 -14.69 -16.13 2.15
N ALA A 709 -15.47 -15.13 2.58
CA ALA A 709 -16.93 -15.19 2.54
C ALA A 709 -17.47 -15.22 1.11
N THR A 710 -16.80 -14.53 0.18
CA THR A 710 -17.02 -14.50 -1.27
C THR A 710 -15.69 -14.18 -1.96
N ASP A 711 -15.59 -14.33 -3.28
CA ASP A 711 -14.36 -14.05 -4.03
C ASP A 711 -13.89 -12.59 -3.93
N SER A 712 -14.84 -11.67 -3.69
CA SER A 712 -14.59 -10.24 -3.46
C SER A 712 -14.19 -9.89 -2.04
N ALA A 713 -14.23 -10.84 -1.10
CA ALA A 713 -13.99 -10.56 0.31
C ALA A 713 -12.52 -10.13 0.54
N ALA A 714 -12.35 -8.91 1.03
CA ALA A 714 -11.05 -8.28 1.22
C ALA A 714 -10.74 -7.94 2.69
N TYR A 715 -11.74 -7.95 3.58
CA TYR A 715 -11.59 -7.44 4.94
C TYR A 715 -11.41 -8.55 5.96
N ILE A 716 -10.32 -8.53 6.73
CA ILE A 716 -10.06 -9.49 7.80
C ILE A 716 -11.09 -9.28 8.91
N SER A 717 -11.96 -10.26 9.09
CA SER A 717 -12.98 -10.32 10.15
C SER A 717 -12.46 -11.01 11.41
N SER A 718 -11.55 -11.97 11.27
CA SER A 718 -10.90 -12.64 12.40
C SER A 718 -9.61 -13.33 11.96
N MET A 719 -8.69 -13.52 12.91
CA MET A 719 -7.46 -14.26 12.70
C MET A 719 -7.21 -15.23 13.86
N THR A 720 -6.68 -16.41 13.56
CA THR A 720 -6.15 -17.33 14.56
C THR A 720 -4.73 -17.74 14.20
N LEU A 721 -3.84 -17.74 15.18
CA LEU A 721 -2.48 -18.25 15.07
C LEU A 721 -2.36 -19.55 15.88
N ASN A 722 -2.06 -20.65 15.22
CA ASN A 722 -2.00 -22.00 15.80
C ASN A 722 -3.26 -22.33 16.63
N GLY A 723 -4.43 -21.99 16.08
CA GLY A 723 -5.74 -22.21 16.72
C GLY A 723 -6.12 -21.21 17.82
N LYS A 724 -5.25 -20.26 18.18
CA LYS A 724 -5.54 -19.22 19.20
C LYS A 724 -5.90 -17.90 18.53
N ALA A 725 -6.87 -17.18 19.09
CA ALA A 725 -7.25 -15.85 18.59
C ALA A 725 -6.05 -14.90 18.53
N HIS A 726 -5.91 -14.20 17.41
CA HIS A 726 -4.83 -13.24 17.15
C HIS A 726 -5.45 -11.90 16.72
N ASN A 727 -5.65 -10.99 17.66
CA ASN A 727 -6.43 -9.76 17.44
C ASN A 727 -5.54 -8.53 17.18
N ILE A 728 -4.28 -8.73 16.81
CA ILE A 728 -3.34 -7.66 16.46
C ILE A 728 -2.89 -7.80 15.01
N TYR A 729 -2.74 -6.68 14.30
CA TYR A 729 -2.34 -6.64 12.89
C TYR A 729 -0.81 -6.68 12.72
N GLN A 730 -0.14 -7.49 13.55
CA GLN A 730 1.31 -7.69 13.53
C GLN A 730 1.65 -9.17 13.74
N LEU A 731 2.69 -9.65 13.07
CA LEU A 731 3.27 -10.98 13.24
C LEU A 731 4.76 -10.86 13.57
N ASP A 732 5.17 -11.48 14.67
CA ASP A 732 6.56 -11.48 15.13
C ASP A 732 7.43 -12.47 14.33
N TYR A 733 8.65 -12.06 13.97
CA TYR A 733 9.63 -12.88 13.23
C TYR A 733 9.93 -14.20 13.94
N ALA A 734 10.21 -14.17 15.24
CA ALA A 734 10.55 -15.39 15.98
C ALA A 734 9.36 -16.35 16.07
N THR A 735 8.13 -15.83 16.00
CA THR A 735 6.90 -16.62 15.92
C THR A 735 6.71 -17.21 14.53
N LEU A 736 6.87 -16.43 13.46
CA LEU A 736 6.84 -16.91 12.08
C LEU A 736 7.88 -18.03 11.88
N MET A 737 9.11 -17.83 12.33
CA MET A 737 10.22 -18.76 12.13
C MET A 737 10.06 -20.10 12.87
N LYS A 738 9.11 -20.22 13.81
CA LYS A 738 8.77 -21.52 14.43
C LYS A 738 7.94 -22.42 13.51
N GLY A 739 7.40 -21.89 12.42
CA GLY A 739 6.40 -22.56 11.59
C GLY A 739 5.01 -22.56 12.27
N GLY A 740 4.08 -23.28 11.68
CA GLY A 740 2.69 -23.36 12.15
C GLY A 740 1.71 -22.80 11.13
N GLU A 741 0.57 -22.30 11.62
CA GLU A 741 -0.53 -21.87 10.78
C GLU A 741 -1.21 -20.61 11.31
N MET A 742 -1.47 -19.66 10.41
CA MET A 742 -2.33 -18.50 10.63
C MET A 742 -3.56 -18.62 9.73
N THR A 743 -4.75 -18.71 10.31
CA THR A 743 -6.01 -18.69 9.56
C THR A 743 -6.59 -17.27 9.60
N MET A 744 -6.91 -16.71 8.44
CA MET A 744 -7.55 -15.40 8.29
C MET A 744 -8.92 -15.56 7.62
N ARG A 745 -9.97 -15.05 8.25
CA ARG A 745 -11.33 -15.06 7.66
C ARG A 745 -11.62 -13.69 7.04
N LEU A 746 -11.91 -13.65 5.74
CA LEU A 746 -12.21 -12.42 5.02
C LEU A 746 -13.73 -12.23 4.80
N ALA A 747 -14.19 -11.00 4.98
CA ALA A 747 -15.55 -10.54 4.76
C ALA A 747 -15.61 -9.45 3.66
N ASN A 748 -16.82 -9.18 3.17
CA ASN A 748 -17.07 -8.14 2.16
C ASN A 748 -17.10 -6.73 2.70
N ARG A 749 -17.34 -6.56 4.01
CA ARG A 749 -17.35 -5.26 4.68
C ARG A 749 -16.36 -5.26 5.83
N PRO A 750 -15.75 -4.11 6.14
CA PRO A 750 -14.84 -4.00 7.27
C PRO A 750 -15.59 -4.24 8.60
N PRO A 751 -14.96 -4.87 9.59
CA PRO A 751 -15.57 -5.13 10.90
C PRO A 751 -15.53 -3.88 11.80
N VAL A 752 -16.03 -2.73 11.32
CA VAL A 752 -15.98 -1.45 12.05
C VAL A 752 -16.70 -1.55 13.41
N ALA A 753 -17.76 -2.36 13.47
CA ALA A 753 -18.50 -2.62 14.70
C ALA A 753 -17.67 -3.29 15.81
N ASP A 754 -16.63 -4.05 15.48
CA ASP A 754 -15.86 -4.78 16.49
C ASP A 754 -14.99 -3.85 17.35
N ALA A 755 -14.79 -2.61 16.91
CA ALA A 755 -14.07 -1.58 17.66
C ALA A 755 -14.90 -0.94 18.79
N VAL A 756 -16.21 -1.22 18.88
CA VAL A 756 -17.10 -0.58 19.86
C VAL A 756 -17.90 -1.61 20.66
N SER A 757 -18.23 -1.26 21.90
CA SER A 757 -19.05 -2.13 22.76
C SER A 757 -20.54 -1.87 22.59
N PHE A 758 -21.31 -2.94 22.39
CA PHE A 758 -22.78 -2.91 22.34
C PHE A 758 -23.44 -3.26 23.67
N ARG A 759 -22.67 -3.31 24.78
CA ARG A 759 -23.26 -3.51 26.11
C ARG A 759 -24.06 -2.26 26.51
N LYS A 760 -25.26 -2.46 27.05
CA LYS A 760 -26.12 -1.37 27.59
C LYS A 760 -25.37 -0.34 28.43
N LYS A 761 -24.47 -0.79 29.31
CA LYS A 761 -23.70 0.12 30.19
C LYS A 761 -22.80 1.06 29.39
N ASP A 762 -22.20 0.57 28.31
CA ASP A 762 -21.20 1.30 27.52
C ASP A 762 -21.88 2.27 26.57
N ILE A 763 -22.99 1.85 25.94
CA ILE A 763 -23.88 2.73 25.16
C ILE A 763 -24.34 3.90 26.03
N ARG A 764 -24.89 3.61 27.22
CA ARG A 764 -25.35 4.66 28.16
C ARG A 764 -24.22 5.59 28.57
N LYS A 765 -23.03 5.07 28.91
CA LYS A 765 -21.88 5.89 29.31
C LYS A 765 -21.43 6.84 28.20
N LEU A 766 -21.41 6.37 26.95
CA LEU A 766 -21.09 7.22 25.80
C LEU A 766 -22.13 8.33 25.64
N MET A 767 -23.42 8.00 25.74
CA MET A 767 -24.50 9.00 25.68
C MET A 767 -24.39 10.03 26.80
N GLU A 768 -24.15 9.60 28.05
CA GLU A 768 -23.95 10.48 29.21
C GLU A 768 -22.76 11.42 28.98
N LYS A 769 -21.64 10.91 28.46
CA LYS A 769 -20.46 11.71 28.14
C LYS A 769 -20.72 12.77 27.06
N VAL A 770 -21.41 12.40 25.99
CA VAL A 770 -21.79 13.34 24.91
C VAL A 770 -22.77 14.41 25.42
N ALA A 771 -23.73 14.01 26.27
CA ALA A 771 -24.67 14.91 26.90
C ALA A 771 -23.99 15.90 27.86
N ASP A 772 -23.08 15.42 28.70
CA ASP A 772 -22.32 16.25 29.65
C ASP A 772 -21.45 17.29 28.92
N TRP A 773 -20.80 16.86 27.83
CA TRP A 773 -20.05 17.77 26.95
C TRP A 773 -20.97 18.85 26.35
N GLN A 774 -22.13 18.46 25.80
CA GLN A 774 -23.05 19.40 25.17
C GLN A 774 -23.65 20.41 26.16
N ILE A 775 -23.98 19.96 27.38
CA ILE A 775 -24.45 20.83 28.46
C ILE A 775 -23.36 21.83 28.83
N THR A 776 -22.12 21.36 28.97
CA THR A 776 -20.96 22.21 29.26
C THR A 776 -20.80 23.29 28.19
N GLU A 777 -20.90 22.91 26.91
CA GLU A 777 -20.83 23.84 25.78
C GLU A 777 -21.96 24.87 25.80
N TRP A 778 -23.19 24.48 26.15
CA TRP A 778 -24.28 25.44 26.30
C TRP A 778 -24.12 26.37 27.50
N GLU A 779 -23.50 25.93 28.59
CA GLU A 779 -23.34 26.75 29.80
C GLU A 779 -22.14 27.70 29.69
N HIS A 780 -21.03 27.22 29.12
CA HIS A 780 -19.72 27.89 29.18
C HIS A 780 -19.10 28.19 27.81
N GLY A 781 -19.64 27.61 26.72
CA GLY A 781 -19.15 27.84 25.37
C GLY A 781 -19.70 29.11 24.72
N GLU A 782 -19.28 29.36 23.48
CA GLU A 782 -19.82 30.46 22.68
C GLU A 782 -21.27 30.13 22.26
N LYS A 783 -22.25 30.76 22.91
CA LYS A 783 -23.67 30.62 22.55
C LYS A 783 -23.95 31.24 21.19
N LYS A 784 -23.86 30.44 20.13
CA LYS A 784 -24.16 30.87 18.75
C LYS A 784 -25.64 31.02 18.47
N GLU A 785 -26.50 30.27 19.17
CA GLU A 785 -27.94 30.21 18.93
C GLU A 785 -28.76 30.24 20.22
N ARG A 786 -29.97 30.79 20.16
CA ARG A 786 -30.96 30.77 21.25
C ARG A 786 -31.36 29.34 21.63
N MET A 787 -31.68 29.06 22.90
CA MET A 787 -32.01 27.69 23.34
C MET A 787 -33.30 27.13 22.72
N ASN A 788 -34.25 28.00 22.33
CA ASN A 788 -35.44 27.64 21.57
C ASN A 788 -35.24 27.70 20.03
N HIS A 789 -33.99 27.72 19.55
CA HIS A 789 -33.67 27.50 18.15
C HIS A 789 -33.70 26.01 17.82
N TRP A 790 -34.06 25.63 16.59
CA TRP A 790 -34.18 24.23 16.16
C TRP A 790 -32.93 23.39 16.42
N VAL A 791 -31.74 23.98 16.29
CA VAL A 791 -30.44 23.32 16.56
C VAL A 791 -30.39 22.81 18.00
N ASN A 792 -30.68 23.69 18.96
CA ASN A 792 -30.65 23.36 20.38
C ASN A 792 -31.87 22.54 20.78
N ALA A 793 -33.05 22.79 20.19
CA ALA A 793 -34.26 21.99 20.40
C ALA A 793 -34.04 20.51 20.03
N THR A 794 -33.31 20.24 18.95
CA THR A 794 -32.95 18.87 18.56
C THR A 794 -31.99 18.24 19.57
N GLY A 795 -30.99 18.98 20.05
CA GLY A 795 -30.11 18.53 21.14
C GLY A 795 -30.88 18.21 22.44
N LEU A 796 -31.81 19.08 22.83
CA LEU A 796 -32.70 18.88 23.98
C LEU A 796 -33.62 17.66 23.80
N THR A 797 -34.06 17.38 22.57
CA THR A 797 -34.83 16.18 22.23
C THR A 797 -34.00 14.91 22.50
N GLY A 798 -32.71 14.91 22.13
CA GLY A 798 -31.79 13.84 22.49
C GLY A 798 -31.58 13.70 24.00
N LEU A 799 -31.45 14.82 24.74
CA LEU A 799 -31.37 14.78 26.21
C LEU A 799 -32.64 14.21 26.85
N MET A 800 -33.82 14.51 26.30
CA MET A 800 -35.08 13.89 26.74
C MET A 800 -35.03 12.37 26.56
N ALA A 801 -34.57 11.88 25.42
CA ALA A 801 -34.43 10.44 25.17
C ALA A 801 -33.41 9.77 26.12
N LEU A 802 -32.27 10.42 26.38
CA LEU A 802 -31.29 9.95 27.38
C LEU A 802 -31.90 9.93 28.79
N ALA A 803 -32.69 10.93 29.16
CA ALA A 803 -33.24 11.05 30.51
C ALA A 803 -34.17 9.91 30.91
N ASP A 804 -34.79 9.22 29.95
CA ASP A 804 -35.62 8.04 30.22
C ASP A 804 -34.79 6.76 30.43
N ILE A 805 -33.50 6.80 30.08
CA ILE A 805 -32.56 5.66 30.17
C ILE A 805 -31.51 5.87 31.28
N SER A 806 -31.06 7.10 31.47
CA SER A 806 -30.06 7.44 32.49
C SER A 806 -30.68 7.42 33.88
N ARG A 807 -29.87 7.02 34.87
CA ARG A 807 -30.22 7.15 36.28
C ARG A 807 -29.98 8.58 36.81
N ASN A 808 -29.30 9.42 36.02
CA ASN A 808 -29.00 10.78 36.39
C ASN A 808 -30.20 11.69 36.07
N ARG A 809 -30.90 12.15 37.11
CA ARG A 809 -32.00 13.10 36.96
C ARG A 809 -31.53 14.50 36.54
N GLY A 810 -30.23 14.77 36.50
CA GLY A 810 -29.65 16.01 36.02
C GLY A 810 -30.09 16.37 34.60
N TYR A 811 -30.17 15.40 33.68
CA TYR A 811 -30.55 15.66 32.30
C TYR A 811 -31.99 16.16 32.16
N ILE A 812 -32.97 15.46 32.76
CA ILE A 812 -34.37 15.92 32.73
C ILE A 812 -34.55 17.26 33.45
N ASN A 813 -33.82 17.48 34.55
CA ASN A 813 -33.87 18.73 35.28
C ASN A 813 -33.28 19.88 34.47
N TYR A 814 -32.22 19.64 33.69
CA TYR A 814 -31.64 20.62 32.78
C TYR A 814 -32.66 21.04 31.72
N VAL A 815 -33.25 20.06 31.00
CA VAL A 815 -34.26 20.33 29.97
C VAL A 815 -35.46 21.10 30.54
N LYS A 816 -35.93 20.73 31.74
CA LYS A 816 -36.99 21.47 32.44
C LYS A 816 -36.59 22.93 32.75
N LYS A 817 -35.40 23.14 33.35
CA LYS A 817 -34.89 24.48 33.67
C LYS A 817 -34.72 25.35 32.43
N THR A 818 -34.31 24.75 31.31
CA THR A 818 -34.23 25.47 30.02
C THR A 818 -35.60 25.95 29.58
N GLY A 819 -36.64 25.10 29.68
CA GLY A 819 -38.02 25.50 29.38
C GLY A 819 -38.54 26.60 30.30
N GLU A 820 -38.26 26.52 31.61
CA GLU A 820 -38.59 27.57 32.59
C GLU A 820 -37.90 28.90 32.25
N ALA A 821 -36.61 28.87 31.92
CA ALA A 821 -35.83 30.06 31.54
C ALA A 821 -36.33 30.70 30.23
N LEU A 822 -36.89 29.89 29.32
CA LEU A 822 -37.51 30.35 28.08
C LEU A 822 -38.99 30.73 28.25
N GLN A 823 -39.53 30.63 29.47
CA GLN A 823 -40.96 30.82 29.76
C GLN A 823 -41.87 30.00 28.84
N TRP A 824 -41.40 28.80 28.46
CA TRP A 824 -42.10 27.86 27.56
C TRP A 824 -42.45 28.46 26.19
N GLN A 825 -41.78 29.54 25.78
CA GLN A 825 -42.02 30.19 24.50
C GLN A 825 -41.34 29.44 23.36
N PRO A 826 -42.06 29.15 22.27
CA PRO A 826 -41.45 28.88 20.96
C PRO A 826 -40.65 30.09 20.47
N GLY A 827 -40.10 29.99 19.27
CA GLY A 827 -39.37 31.06 18.62
C GLY A 827 -40.21 32.20 18.04
N PRO A 828 -39.55 33.30 17.66
CA PRO A 828 -40.22 34.54 17.30
C PRO A 828 -41.01 34.48 15.99
N LYS A 829 -40.62 33.62 15.04
CA LYS A 829 -41.27 33.51 13.72
C LYS A 829 -42.42 32.50 13.77
N ARG A 830 -43.63 33.04 13.87
CA ARG A 830 -44.89 32.30 14.03
C ARG A 830 -45.06 31.06 13.14
N PHE A 831 -44.82 31.18 11.83
CA PHE A 831 -45.09 30.09 10.86
C PHE A 831 -43.84 29.35 10.39
N PHE A 832 -42.66 29.69 10.95
CA PHE A 832 -41.42 29.07 10.55
C PHE A 832 -41.16 27.79 11.35
N ALA A 833 -41.12 26.64 10.67
CA ALA A 833 -41.01 25.31 11.29
C ALA A 833 -39.88 25.21 12.33
N ASP A 834 -38.71 25.74 11.99
CA ASP A 834 -37.54 25.82 12.87
C ASP A 834 -37.85 26.47 14.23
N ASP A 835 -38.69 27.51 14.25
CA ASP A 835 -38.94 28.30 15.45
C ASP A 835 -39.88 27.59 16.42
N TYR A 836 -40.66 26.60 15.99
CA TYR A 836 -41.49 25.80 16.89
C TYR A 836 -41.06 24.33 17.04
N CYS A 837 -39.86 23.98 16.56
CA CYS A 837 -39.25 22.66 16.78
C CYS A 837 -39.17 22.28 18.27
N ILE A 838 -38.94 23.26 19.17
CA ILE A 838 -38.91 23.02 20.63
C ILE A 838 -40.27 22.58 21.21
N GLY A 839 -41.37 22.79 20.48
CA GLY A 839 -42.71 22.38 20.90
C GLY A 839 -42.83 20.88 21.18
N GLN A 840 -42.01 20.04 20.53
CA GLN A 840 -41.94 18.62 20.84
C GLN A 840 -41.44 18.36 22.27
N VAL A 841 -40.40 19.08 22.71
CA VAL A 841 -39.82 18.94 24.05
C VAL A 841 -40.81 19.43 25.11
N TYR A 842 -41.46 20.56 24.85
CA TYR A 842 -42.50 21.10 25.74
C TYR A 842 -43.69 20.14 25.88
N SER A 843 -44.14 19.54 24.78
CA SER A 843 -45.20 18.53 24.79
C SER A 843 -44.79 17.28 25.57
N GLN A 844 -43.55 16.81 25.41
CA GLN A 844 -43.02 15.67 26.17
C GLN A 844 -42.90 15.98 27.68
N LEU A 845 -42.43 17.18 28.06
CA LEU A 845 -42.38 17.61 29.45
C LEU A 845 -43.79 17.72 30.05
N TYR A 846 -44.74 18.29 29.30
CA TYR A 846 -46.14 18.30 29.70
C TYR A 846 -46.68 16.89 29.93
N MET A 847 -46.38 15.94 29.05
CA MET A 847 -46.81 14.55 29.25
C MET A 847 -46.27 13.93 30.53
N LYS A 848 -45.06 14.34 30.97
CA LYS A 848 -44.40 13.84 32.18
C LYS A 848 -44.86 14.53 33.46
N TYR A 849 -45.11 15.85 33.42
CA TYR A 849 -45.38 16.67 34.62
C TYR A 849 -46.82 17.19 34.73
N ARG A 850 -47.59 17.18 33.63
CA ARG A 850 -48.97 17.66 33.53
C ARG A 850 -49.16 19.11 34.02
N ASN A 851 -48.16 19.97 33.87
CA ASN A 851 -48.27 21.40 34.15
C ASN A 851 -48.62 22.18 32.88
N ASN A 852 -49.81 22.78 32.82
CA ASN A 852 -50.32 23.53 31.66
C ASN A 852 -49.42 24.69 31.23
N GLU A 853 -48.67 25.32 32.13
CA GLU A 853 -47.73 26.40 31.77
C GLU A 853 -46.68 25.95 30.75
N MET A 854 -46.32 24.64 30.77
CA MET A 854 -45.31 24.08 29.90
C MET A 854 -45.73 24.05 28.42
N ILE A 855 -47.03 24.04 28.14
CA ILE A 855 -47.56 23.78 26.80
C ILE A 855 -48.45 24.90 26.28
N ALA A 856 -49.02 25.75 27.15
CA ALA A 856 -49.97 26.78 26.75
C ALA A 856 -49.44 27.75 25.67
N PRO A 857 -48.20 28.31 25.76
CA PRO A 857 -47.70 29.18 24.70
C PRO A 857 -47.50 28.45 23.36
N TRP A 858 -47.06 27.20 23.41
CA TRP A 858 -46.92 26.35 22.23
C TRP A 858 -48.28 26.02 21.61
N GLN A 859 -49.27 25.65 22.41
CA GLN A 859 -50.61 25.34 21.94
C GLN A 859 -51.28 26.56 21.27
N ALA A 860 -51.14 27.75 21.85
CA ALA A 860 -51.65 28.99 21.26
C ALA A 860 -51.00 29.30 19.90
N LEU A 861 -49.70 29.01 19.75
CA LEU A 861 -49.02 29.10 18.47
C LEU A 861 -49.58 28.08 17.47
N ALA A 862 -49.71 26.81 17.86
CA ALA A 862 -50.22 25.73 17.00
C ALA A 862 -51.66 25.99 16.52
N ASP A 863 -52.54 26.49 17.37
CA ASP A 863 -53.91 26.87 16.98
C ASP A 863 -53.92 27.96 15.88
N SER A 864 -52.92 28.84 15.88
CA SER A 864 -52.79 29.83 14.82
C SER A 864 -52.19 29.30 13.52
N ILE A 865 -51.38 28.24 13.58
CA ILE A 865 -50.91 27.52 12.38
C ILE A 865 -52.10 26.77 11.76
N LEU A 866 -52.97 26.18 12.59
CA LEU A 866 -54.20 25.51 12.17
C LEU A 866 -55.18 26.46 11.45
N ALA A 867 -55.27 27.71 11.91
CA ALA A 867 -56.12 28.73 11.29
C ALA A 867 -55.61 29.20 9.91
N LYS A 868 -54.38 28.83 9.51
CA LYS A 868 -53.80 29.23 8.23
C LYS A 868 -54.26 28.27 7.10
N PRO A 869 -54.65 28.77 5.90
CA PRO A 869 -55.07 27.92 4.77
C PRO A 869 -54.00 26.96 4.25
N ASN A 870 -52.72 27.38 4.29
CA ASN A 870 -51.54 26.64 3.81
C ASN A 870 -51.65 26.13 2.36
N ASN A 871 -52.08 26.99 1.44
CA ASN A 871 -52.29 26.68 0.02
C ASN A 871 -51.27 27.34 -0.91
N GLU A 872 -50.22 27.99 -0.40
CA GLU A 872 -49.19 28.60 -1.25
C GLU A 872 -48.35 27.52 -1.94
N SER A 873 -47.81 27.85 -3.13
CA SER A 873 -46.83 27.00 -3.83
C SER A 873 -45.57 26.80 -2.98
N LEU A 874 -44.99 25.60 -3.02
CA LEU A 874 -43.74 25.28 -2.33
C LEU A 874 -42.48 25.70 -3.11
N GLU A 875 -42.64 26.30 -4.29
CA GLU A 875 -41.54 26.76 -5.14
C GLU A 875 -40.64 27.77 -4.42
N TRP A 876 -39.34 27.46 -4.39
CA TRP A 876 -38.34 28.27 -3.71
C TRP A 876 -37.75 29.37 -4.59
N LYS A 877 -38.38 30.56 -4.56
CA LYS A 877 -37.94 31.74 -5.33
C LYS A 877 -36.88 32.58 -4.61
N ASP A 878 -37.24 33.14 -3.46
CA ASP A 878 -36.42 34.06 -2.66
C ASP A 878 -36.14 33.53 -1.23
N GLY A 879 -36.61 32.32 -0.94
CA GLY A 879 -36.54 31.68 0.36
C GLY A 879 -37.47 32.27 1.42
N ALA A 880 -38.28 33.30 1.13
CA ALA A 880 -39.29 33.81 2.05
C ALA A 880 -40.42 32.79 2.27
N ILE A 881 -40.65 31.91 1.29
CA ILE A 881 -41.64 30.84 1.36
C ILE A 881 -41.44 29.92 2.58
N ARG A 882 -40.20 29.72 3.05
CA ARG A 882 -39.89 28.92 4.25
C ARG A 882 -40.50 29.46 5.54
N HIS A 883 -40.79 30.76 5.58
CA HIS A 883 -41.44 31.41 6.72
C HIS A 883 -42.96 31.32 6.67
N ARG A 884 -43.51 30.62 5.67
CA ARG A 884 -44.95 30.52 5.43
C ARG A 884 -45.40 29.08 5.18
N GLU A 885 -44.59 28.26 4.54
CA GLU A 885 -44.89 26.87 4.17
C GLU A 885 -43.67 25.97 4.39
N TRP A 886 -43.91 24.66 4.54
CA TRP A 886 -42.85 23.63 4.60
C TRP A 886 -42.32 23.31 3.20
N SER A 887 -41.64 24.29 2.62
CA SER A 887 -41.08 24.26 1.25
C SER A 887 -39.72 23.55 1.15
N TRP A 888 -39.28 22.88 2.21
CA TRP A 888 -37.97 22.24 2.27
C TRP A 888 -37.96 21.02 3.17
N CYS A 889 -37.13 20.03 2.86
CA CYS A 889 -37.24 18.71 3.50
C CYS A 889 -36.91 18.73 5.01
N ASP A 890 -35.94 19.54 5.47
CA ASP A 890 -35.61 19.62 6.90
C ASP A 890 -36.82 20.04 7.76
N ALA A 891 -37.78 20.80 7.21
CA ALA A 891 -39.00 21.21 7.92
C ALA A 891 -39.81 20.01 8.43
N LEU A 892 -39.67 18.85 7.79
CA LEU A 892 -40.38 17.62 8.12
C LEU A 892 -39.97 17.02 9.47
N TYR A 893 -38.77 17.34 9.98
CA TYR A 893 -38.44 17.05 11.38
C TYR A 893 -38.98 18.11 12.34
N MET A 894 -39.00 19.37 11.94
CA MET A 894 -39.26 20.47 12.87
C MET A 894 -40.75 20.62 13.17
N GLY A 895 -41.55 20.78 12.11
CA GLY A 895 -42.94 21.17 12.23
C GLY A 895 -43.90 20.02 12.52
N PRO A 896 -43.92 18.96 11.69
CA PRO A 896 -44.83 17.82 11.90
C PRO A 896 -44.63 17.17 13.26
N THR A 897 -43.39 17.01 13.72
CA THR A 897 -43.11 16.33 14.98
C THR A 897 -43.62 17.13 16.18
N ALA A 898 -43.43 18.45 16.19
CA ALA A 898 -43.94 19.32 17.24
C ALA A 898 -45.48 19.27 17.33
N LEU A 899 -46.17 19.28 16.18
CA LEU A 899 -47.63 19.17 16.12
C LEU A 899 -48.13 17.76 16.50
N SER A 900 -47.41 16.71 16.10
CA SER A 900 -47.78 15.33 16.42
C SER A 900 -47.66 15.05 17.92
N TYR A 901 -46.56 15.49 18.54
CA TYR A 901 -46.40 15.41 19.99
C TYR A 901 -47.43 16.28 20.75
N LEU A 902 -47.83 17.43 20.19
CA LEU A 902 -48.91 18.24 20.75
C LEU A 902 -50.27 17.51 20.70
N ALA A 903 -50.56 16.83 19.59
CA ALA A 903 -51.76 16.01 19.44
C ALA A 903 -51.83 14.94 20.54
N THR A 904 -50.75 14.19 20.77
CA THR A 904 -50.64 13.20 21.85
C THR A 904 -50.75 13.83 23.23
N ALA A 905 -50.07 14.96 23.45
CA ALA A 905 -50.06 15.65 24.73
C ALA A 905 -51.45 16.18 25.14
N THR A 906 -52.22 16.72 24.18
CA THR A 906 -53.52 17.36 24.41
C THR A 906 -54.71 16.44 24.15
N GLY A 907 -54.52 15.31 23.48
CA GLY A 907 -55.59 14.44 22.99
C GLY A 907 -56.39 15.02 21.82
N GLN A 908 -55.92 16.09 21.17
CA GLN A 908 -56.64 16.75 20.08
C GLN A 908 -56.11 16.31 18.70
N PRO A 909 -56.85 15.49 17.93
CA PRO A 909 -56.38 14.94 16.66
C PRO A 909 -56.10 15.99 15.58
N LYS A 910 -56.77 17.15 15.65
CA LYS A 910 -56.64 18.26 14.70
C LYS A 910 -55.20 18.70 14.42
N TYR A 911 -54.30 18.58 15.40
CA TYR A 911 -52.89 18.94 15.23
C TYR A 911 -52.13 17.89 14.40
N LEU A 912 -52.42 16.60 14.60
CA LEU A 912 -51.87 15.51 13.81
C LEU A 912 -52.44 15.53 12.38
N ASP A 913 -53.73 15.82 12.22
CA ASP A 913 -54.36 15.93 10.89
C ASP A 913 -53.70 17.04 10.06
N LEU A 914 -53.40 18.19 10.69
CA LEU A 914 -52.66 19.27 10.05
C LEU A 914 -51.23 18.85 9.70
N ALA A 915 -50.54 18.18 10.63
CA ALA A 915 -49.20 17.66 10.39
C ALA A 915 -49.18 16.69 9.20
N SER A 916 -50.15 15.76 9.12
CA SER A 916 -50.29 14.81 8.02
C SER A 916 -50.55 15.51 6.69
N LYS A 917 -51.52 16.45 6.66
CA LYS A 917 -51.85 17.22 5.46
C LYS A 917 -50.63 17.95 4.90
N LEU A 918 -49.88 18.65 5.75
CA LEU A 918 -48.73 19.44 5.33
C LEU A 918 -47.52 18.55 5.03
N TRP A 919 -47.36 17.42 5.71
CA TRP A 919 -46.36 16.41 5.37
C TRP A 919 -46.52 15.93 3.93
N TRP A 920 -47.74 15.52 3.56
CA TRP A 920 -48.01 15.01 2.21
C TRP A 920 -47.91 16.11 1.16
N LYS A 921 -48.33 17.34 1.46
CA LYS A 921 -48.09 18.49 0.58
C LYS A 921 -46.59 18.66 0.24
N THR A 922 -45.72 18.53 1.23
CA THR A 922 -44.26 18.62 1.03
C THR A 922 -43.70 17.38 0.34
N THR A 923 -44.19 16.19 0.69
CA THR A 923 -43.73 14.93 0.10
C THR A 923 -44.08 14.83 -1.37
N ASP A 924 -45.32 15.16 -1.74
CA ASP A 924 -45.79 15.18 -3.13
C ASP A 924 -45.00 16.16 -4.02
N TYR A 925 -44.28 17.11 -3.41
CA TYR A 925 -43.46 18.09 -4.12
C TYR A 925 -41.96 17.79 -4.12
N LEU A 926 -41.41 17.24 -3.03
CA LEU A 926 -39.95 17.10 -2.85
C LEU A 926 -39.43 15.66 -2.90
N TYR A 927 -40.30 14.65 -2.81
CA TYR A 927 -39.88 13.25 -2.86
C TYR A 927 -39.68 12.81 -4.30
N ASP A 928 -38.51 12.23 -4.57
CA ASP A 928 -38.24 11.54 -5.81
C ASP A 928 -38.60 10.06 -5.66
N PRO A 929 -39.57 9.54 -6.45
CA PRO A 929 -40.00 8.15 -6.34
C PRO A 929 -39.03 7.14 -6.97
N GLU A 930 -38.16 7.58 -7.90
CA GLU A 930 -37.16 6.70 -8.52
C GLU A 930 -35.99 6.50 -7.55
N GLU A 931 -35.51 7.59 -6.97
CA GLU A 931 -34.40 7.56 -6.02
C GLU A 931 -34.83 7.22 -4.60
N ARG A 932 -36.13 7.31 -4.27
CA ARG A 932 -36.69 7.08 -2.93
C ARG A 932 -36.08 8.02 -1.87
N LEU A 933 -35.78 9.25 -2.26
CA LEU A 933 -35.11 10.29 -1.45
C LEU A 933 -35.78 11.66 -1.63
N PHE A 934 -35.50 12.59 -0.72
CA PHE A 934 -36.06 13.94 -0.73
C PHE A 934 -35.04 14.98 -1.21
N PHE A 935 -35.43 15.77 -2.20
CA PHE A 935 -34.72 16.99 -2.54
C PHE A 935 -34.76 17.98 -1.38
N ARG A 936 -33.70 18.79 -1.25
CA ARG A 936 -33.63 19.82 -0.20
C ARG A 936 -34.79 20.81 -0.31
N ASP A 937 -35.03 21.30 -1.53
CA ASP A 937 -36.10 22.22 -1.96
C ASP A 937 -36.10 22.26 -3.51
N SER A 938 -37.03 22.99 -4.13
CA SER A 938 -37.21 22.99 -5.59
C SER A 938 -36.00 23.49 -6.39
N ARG A 939 -35.03 24.18 -5.77
CA ARG A 939 -33.80 24.59 -6.47
C ARG A 939 -32.90 23.41 -6.83
N TYR A 940 -33.19 22.22 -6.31
CA TYR A 940 -32.38 21.01 -6.47
C TYR A 940 -32.91 20.04 -7.52
N PHE A 941 -34.14 20.23 -8.04
CA PHE A 941 -34.73 19.33 -9.03
C PHE A 941 -33.87 19.17 -10.29
N GLU A 942 -33.30 20.27 -10.78
CA GLU A 942 -32.44 20.28 -11.97
C GLU A 942 -30.95 20.25 -11.65
N ARG A 943 -30.58 20.28 -10.36
CA ARG A 943 -29.16 20.23 -9.97
C ARG A 943 -28.65 18.81 -10.06
N ARG A 944 -27.39 18.70 -10.48
CA ARG A 944 -26.67 17.44 -10.59
C ARG A 944 -25.33 17.52 -9.85
N GLU A 945 -24.92 16.38 -9.32
CA GLU A 945 -23.59 16.15 -8.75
C GLU A 945 -22.53 16.12 -9.86
N GLN A 946 -21.24 16.08 -9.49
CA GLN A 946 -20.16 16.07 -10.48
C GLN A 946 -20.18 14.82 -11.37
N ASN A 947 -20.65 13.70 -10.82
CA ASN A 947 -20.84 12.45 -11.54
C ASN A 947 -22.13 12.39 -12.39
N GLY A 948 -22.90 13.49 -12.45
CA GLY A 948 -24.14 13.59 -13.23
C GLY A 948 -25.39 13.05 -12.52
N GLN A 949 -25.28 12.49 -11.31
CA GLN A 949 -26.40 12.03 -10.50
C GLN A 949 -27.18 13.20 -9.88
N GLU A 950 -28.37 12.93 -9.35
CA GLU A 950 -29.17 13.91 -8.65
C GLU A 950 -28.62 14.24 -7.25
N VAL A 951 -28.90 15.47 -6.77
CA VAL A 951 -28.31 16.00 -5.54
C VAL A 951 -29.21 15.70 -4.33
N PHE A 952 -28.88 14.63 -3.60
CA PHE A 952 -29.54 14.27 -2.34
C PHE A 952 -28.57 14.30 -1.17
N TRP A 953 -28.96 14.98 -0.08
CA TRP A 953 -28.07 15.16 1.07
C TRP A 953 -28.41 14.21 2.20
N SER A 954 -27.35 13.69 2.82
CA SER A 954 -27.46 12.85 4.01
C SER A 954 -28.21 13.57 5.14
N ARG A 955 -27.79 14.77 5.53
CA ARG A 955 -28.48 15.52 6.61
C ARG A 955 -29.95 15.82 6.27
N GLY A 956 -30.24 16.24 5.04
CA GLY A 956 -31.60 16.58 4.60
C GLY A 956 -32.54 15.39 4.73
N ASN A 957 -32.15 14.25 4.17
CA ASN A 957 -32.90 13.00 4.27
C ASN A 957 -32.92 12.45 5.71
N GLY A 958 -31.87 12.69 6.50
CA GLY A 958 -31.81 12.37 7.92
C GLY A 958 -32.92 13.07 8.70
N TRP A 959 -33.16 14.36 8.45
CA TRP A 959 -34.30 15.07 9.04
C TRP A 959 -35.62 14.44 8.68
N VAL A 960 -35.83 14.10 7.40
CA VAL A 960 -37.09 13.51 6.94
C VAL A 960 -37.35 12.18 7.65
N ILE A 961 -36.41 11.24 7.63
CA ILE A 961 -36.68 9.91 8.20
C ILE A 961 -36.75 9.92 9.73
N ALA A 962 -36.00 10.78 10.42
CA ALA A 962 -36.19 10.99 11.85
C ALA A 962 -37.55 11.65 12.15
N GLY A 963 -38.01 12.55 11.27
CA GLY A 963 -39.34 13.15 11.33
C GLY A 963 -40.44 12.10 11.16
N LEU A 964 -40.29 11.19 10.18
CA LEU A 964 -41.19 10.07 9.94
C LEU A 964 -41.38 9.22 11.19
N VAL A 965 -40.27 8.83 11.84
CA VAL A 965 -40.31 8.07 13.09
C VAL A 965 -41.14 8.81 14.14
N ARG A 966 -40.85 10.09 14.38
CA ARG A 966 -41.48 10.87 15.45
C ARG A 966 -42.96 11.15 15.18
N VAL A 967 -43.36 11.28 13.93
CA VAL A 967 -44.78 11.35 13.54
C VAL A 967 -45.45 10.00 13.76
N LEU A 968 -44.85 8.90 13.29
CA LEU A 968 -45.39 7.53 13.45
C LEU A 968 -45.52 7.11 14.92
N GLU A 969 -44.58 7.50 15.79
CA GLU A 969 -44.64 7.30 17.26
C GLU A 969 -45.90 7.90 17.89
N ASN A 970 -46.43 8.98 17.30
CA ASN A 970 -47.58 9.73 17.80
C ASN A 970 -48.83 9.53 16.93
N MET A 971 -48.78 8.62 15.95
CA MET A 971 -49.88 8.36 15.04
C MET A 971 -50.67 7.11 15.45
N PRO A 972 -51.97 7.24 15.78
CA PRO A 972 -52.82 6.10 16.11
C PRO A 972 -52.83 5.05 15.00
N GLU A 973 -52.90 3.76 15.36
CA GLU A 973 -52.88 2.65 14.39
C GLU A 973 -53.97 2.75 13.32
N ASN A 974 -55.12 3.34 13.67
CA ASN A 974 -56.28 3.52 12.79
C ASN A 974 -56.31 4.87 12.06
N HIS A 975 -55.25 5.70 12.15
CA HIS A 975 -55.19 6.96 11.40
C HIS A 975 -55.14 6.68 9.88
N PRO A 976 -55.95 7.37 9.04
CA PRO A 976 -56.11 7.03 7.62
C PRO A 976 -54.81 7.03 6.83
N ASP A 977 -53.89 7.96 7.12
CA ASP A 977 -52.61 8.07 6.39
C ASP A 977 -51.50 7.14 6.91
N ARG A 978 -51.71 6.39 8.01
CA ARG A 978 -50.61 5.65 8.66
C ARG A 978 -49.95 4.64 7.74
N ALA A 979 -50.73 3.92 6.93
CA ALA A 979 -50.19 2.95 5.97
C ALA A 979 -49.24 3.61 4.97
N ARG A 980 -49.59 4.82 4.49
CA ARG A 980 -48.79 5.60 3.55
C ARG A 980 -47.47 6.07 4.18
N PHE A 981 -47.51 6.50 5.45
CA PHE A 981 -46.30 6.85 6.21
C PHE A 981 -45.37 5.64 6.43
N VAL A 982 -45.94 4.48 6.78
CA VAL A 982 -45.16 3.25 6.97
C VAL A 982 -44.51 2.80 5.66
N GLN A 983 -45.22 2.91 4.53
CA GLN A 983 -44.67 2.62 3.21
C GLN A 983 -43.48 3.54 2.89
N LEU A 984 -43.66 4.86 3.01
CA LEU A 984 -42.60 5.83 2.77
C LEU A 984 -41.37 5.57 3.67
N PHE A 985 -41.60 5.26 4.94
CA PHE A 985 -40.53 4.90 5.88
C PHE A 985 -39.73 3.67 5.43
N ARG A 986 -40.41 2.63 4.91
CA ARG A 986 -39.76 1.41 4.42
C ARG A 986 -38.95 1.68 3.14
N GLU A 987 -39.53 2.40 2.19
CA GLU A 987 -38.87 2.76 0.93
C GLU A 987 -37.58 3.55 1.17
N MET A 988 -37.65 4.58 2.02
CA MET A 988 -36.47 5.35 2.41
C MET A 988 -35.44 4.49 3.17
N SER A 989 -35.89 3.64 4.10
CA SER A 989 -34.99 2.79 4.88
C SER A 989 -34.21 1.80 4.01
N GLU A 990 -34.86 1.22 3.01
CA GLU A 990 -34.24 0.33 2.02
C GLU A 990 -33.19 1.07 1.20
N ARG A 991 -33.53 2.22 0.61
CA ARG A 991 -32.58 3.00 -0.19
C ARG A 991 -31.38 3.44 0.64
N LEU A 992 -31.60 3.95 1.85
CA LEU A 992 -30.52 4.40 2.72
C LEU A 992 -29.59 3.24 3.07
N ALA A 993 -30.11 2.04 3.32
CA ALA A 993 -29.28 0.86 3.58
C ALA A 993 -28.33 0.50 2.40
N GLU A 994 -28.79 0.68 1.16
CA GLU A 994 -27.98 0.49 -0.06
C GLU A 994 -26.84 1.51 -0.19
N LEU A 995 -27.04 2.74 0.32
CA LEU A 995 -26.13 3.88 0.15
C LEU A 995 -25.08 4.03 1.28
N GLN A 996 -25.07 3.12 2.27
CA GLN A 996 -24.11 3.16 3.37
C GLN A 996 -22.68 2.91 2.87
N GLN A 997 -21.73 3.74 3.29
CA GLN A 997 -20.33 3.63 2.94
C GLN A 997 -19.62 2.56 3.77
N GLU A 998 -18.44 2.11 3.33
CA GLU A 998 -17.66 1.06 3.99
C GLU A 998 -17.31 1.39 5.44
N ASP A 999 -17.16 2.68 5.78
CA ASP A 999 -16.85 3.12 7.14
C ASP A 999 -18.06 3.10 8.09
N GLY A 1000 -19.21 2.61 7.61
CA GLY A 1000 -20.47 2.52 8.35
C GLY A 1000 -21.31 3.81 8.33
N SER A 1001 -20.80 4.90 7.77
CA SER A 1001 -21.50 6.18 7.70
C SER A 1001 -22.16 6.43 6.34
N TRP A 1002 -22.94 7.50 6.27
CA TRP A 1002 -23.33 8.14 5.01
C TRP A 1002 -22.54 9.43 4.87
N HIS A 1003 -22.15 9.75 3.64
CA HIS A 1003 -21.42 10.97 3.33
C HIS A 1003 -22.39 12.11 3.02
N ALA A 1004 -21.87 13.35 2.96
CA ALA A 1004 -22.73 14.53 2.85
C ALA A 1004 -23.63 14.51 1.59
N SER A 1005 -23.10 14.01 0.47
CA SER A 1005 -23.88 13.61 -0.72
C SER A 1005 -24.12 12.10 -0.69
N LEU A 1006 -25.37 11.71 -0.91
CA LEU A 1006 -25.81 10.31 -0.89
C LEU A 1006 -25.50 9.57 -2.19
N LEU A 1007 -25.57 10.27 -3.35
CA LEU A 1007 -25.34 9.68 -4.67
C LEU A 1007 -23.97 10.01 -5.26
N ASP A 1008 -23.21 10.92 -4.64
CA ASP A 1008 -21.82 11.22 -4.99
C ASP A 1008 -20.94 11.32 -3.72
N PRO A 1009 -20.72 10.20 -3.02
CA PRO A 1009 -19.93 10.20 -1.78
C PRO A 1009 -18.48 10.66 -2.00
N ASP A 1010 -17.95 10.60 -3.22
CA ASP A 1010 -16.59 11.04 -3.57
C ASP A 1010 -16.45 12.57 -3.58
N SER A 1011 -17.54 13.31 -3.85
CA SER A 1011 -17.58 14.77 -3.71
C SER A 1011 -17.43 15.22 -2.25
N TYR A 1012 -17.82 14.37 -1.29
CA TYR A 1012 -17.69 14.59 0.14
C TYR A 1012 -17.21 13.32 0.87
N PRO A 1013 -15.95 12.90 0.66
CA PRO A 1013 -15.47 11.54 0.98
C PRO A 1013 -15.13 11.34 2.46
N ILE A 1014 -15.75 12.14 3.32
CA ILE A 1014 -15.54 12.12 4.77
C ILE A 1014 -16.87 11.76 5.40
N LYS A 1015 -16.82 10.87 6.40
CA LYS A 1015 -17.96 10.51 7.24
C LYS A 1015 -18.77 11.74 7.66
N GLU A 1016 -20.08 11.62 7.64
CA GLU A 1016 -21.01 12.68 8.01
C GLU A 1016 -22.00 12.18 9.06
N ILE A 1017 -21.89 12.67 10.30
CA ILE A 1017 -22.57 11.98 11.41
C ILE A 1017 -23.96 12.53 11.77
N SER A 1018 -24.38 13.68 11.24
CA SER A 1018 -25.75 14.18 11.51
C SER A 1018 -26.80 13.37 10.77
N GLY A 1019 -26.64 13.12 9.46
CA GLY A 1019 -27.52 12.22 8.74
C GLY A 1019 -27.36 10.78 9.20
N THR A 1020 -26.12 10.28 9.34
CA THR A 1020 -25.84 8.94 9.88
C THR A 1020 -26.51 8.69 11.24
N GLY A 1021 -26.50 9.69 12.13
CA GLY A 1021 -27.18 9.62 13.44
C GLY A 1021 -28.68 9.40 13.30
N PHE A 1022 -29.33 10.16 12.43
CA PHE A 1022 -30.77 10.03 12.18
C PHE A 1022 -31.14 8.77 11.44
N PHE A 1023 -30.33 8.32 10.49
CA PHE A 1023 -30.51 7.03 9.81
C PHE A 1023 -30.40 5.87 10.80
N CYS A 1024 -29.36 5.88 11.65
CA CYS A 1024 -29.20 4.88 12.69
C CYS A 1024 -30.39 4.84 13.66
N TYR A 1025 -30.83 6.01 14.14
CA TYR A 1025 -32.04 6.14 14.95
C TYR A 1025 -33.27 5.53 14.27
N ALA A 1026 -33.51 5.89 13.00
CA ALA A 1026 -34.66 5.43 12.25
C ALA A 1026 -34.66 3.91 12.03
N LEU A 1027 -33.54 3.34 11.61
CA LEU A 1027 -33.40 1.90 11.37
C LEU A 1027 -33.60 1.11 12.67
N LEU A 1028 -33.00 1.55 13.78
CA LEU A 1028 -33.16 0.90 15.09
C LEU A 1028 -34.60 0.98 15.59
N TRP A 1029 -35.24 2.15 15.46
CA TRP A 1029 -36.65 2.33 15.81
C TRP A 1029 -37.55 1.40 14.98
N GLY A 1030 -37.35 1.35 13.66
CA GLY A 1030 -38.11 0.51 12.75
C GLY A 1030 -38.02 -0.98 13.10
N MET A 1031 -36.83 -1.46 13.49
CA MET A 1031 -36.63 -2.83 13.97
C MET A 1031 -37.25 -3.08 15.35
N ASN A 1032 -37.18 -2.11 16.27
CA ASN A 1032 -37.82 -2.21 17.59
C ASN A 1032 -39.36 -2.32 17.49
N HIS A 1033 -39.95 -1.76 16.45
CA HIS A 1033 -41.40 -1.71 16.23
C HIS A 1033 -41.89 -2.71 15.16
N GLY A 1034 -41.03 -3.63 14.68
CA GLY A 1034 -41.40 -4.67 13.72
C GLY A 1034 -41.74 -4.15 12.31
N LEU A 1035 -41.34 -2.92 11.97
CA LEU A 1035 -41.55 -2.33 10.65
C LEU A 1035 -40.44 -2.69 9.66
N LEU A 1036 -39.24 -3.00 10.17
CA LEU A 1036 -38.06 -3.41 9.41
C LEU A 1036 -37.55 -4.78 9.90
N ASP A 1037 -37.06 -5.60 8.98
CA ASP A 1037 -36.51 -6.92 9.29
C ASP A 1037 -35.14 -6.83 10.01
N LYS A 1038 -34.96 -7.63 11.07
CA LYS A 1038 -33.74 -7.57 11.88
C LYS A 1038 -32.52 -8.12 11.16
N ALA A 1039 -32.66 -9.17 10.35
CA ALA A 1039 -31.51 -9.78 9.68
C ALA A 1039 -30.92 -8.86 8.61
N THR A 1040 -31.79 -8.14 7.89
CA THR A 1040 -31.39 -7.18 6.86
C THR A 1040 -30.79 -5.89 7.43
N TYR A 1041 -31.46 -5.25 8.40
CA TYR A 1041 -31.11 -3.88 8.80
C TYR A 1041 -30.20 -3.80 10.02
N TRP A 1042 -30.06 -4.86 10.82
CA TRP A 1042 -29.14 -4.84 11.96
C TRP A 1042 -27.68 -4.61 11.57
N PRO A 1043 -27.11 -5.28 10.55
CA PRO A 1043 -25.73 -5.00 10.13
C PRO A 1043 -25.51 -3.52 9.79
N VAL A 1044 -26.44 -2.91 9.06
CA VAL A 1044 -26.40 -1.50 8.66
C VAL A 1044 -26.45 -0.58 9.88
N ALA A 1045 -27.42 -0.76 10.77
CA ALA A 1045 -27.57 0.05 11.98
C ALA A 1045 -26.40 -0.13 12.97
N ARG A 1046 -25.87 -1.35 13.07
CA ARG A 1046 -24.71 -1.69 13.90
C ARG A 1046 -23.47 -0.94 13.44
N ASP A 1047 -23.19 -0.96 12.14
CA ASP A 1047 -22.03 -0.29 11.56
C ASP A 1047 -22.19 1.24 11.65
N ALA A 1048 -23.41 1.75 11.48
CA ALA A 1048 -23.74 3.17 11.68
C ALA A 1048 -23.50 3.63 13.12
N TRP A 1049 -23.92 2.84 14.12
CA TRP A 1049 -23.62 3.13 15.52
C TRP A 1049 -22.12 3.15 15.82
N ALA A 1050 -21.37 2.22 15.23
CA ALA A 1050 -19.92 2.19 15.39
C ALA A 1050 -19.26 3.45 14.82
N ALA A 1051 -19.66 3.88 13.62
CA ALA A 1051 -19.20 5.14 13.02
C ALA A 1051 -19.51 6.35 13.90
N LEU A 1052 -20.71 6.42 14.50
CA LEU A 1052 -21.09 7.47 15.46
C LEU A 1052 -20.20 7.46 16.70
N ALA A 1053 -20.04 6.30 17.33
CA ALA A 1053 -19.30 6.16 18.57
C ALA A 1053 -17.80 6.47 18.40
N LEU A 1054 -17.20 6.06 17.28
CA LEU A 1054 -15.81 6.37 16.93
C LEU A 1054 -15.58 7.83 16.53
N SER A 1055 -16.67 8.58 16.27
CA SER A 1055 -16.61 10.01 15.94
C SER A 1055 -16.75 10.92 17.16
N VAL A 1056 -16.81 10.35 18.37
CA VAL A 1056 -16.84 11.09 19.64
C VAL A 1056 -15.43 11.24 20.18
N SER A 1057 -15.03 12.47 20.45
CA SER A 1057 -13.71 12.79 21.00
C SER A 1057 -13.51 12.24 22.44
N PRO A 1058 -12.26 12.21 22.93
CA PRO A 1058 -11.97 11.84 24.32
C PRO A 1058 -12.66 12.68 25.38
N ASP A 1059 -13.04 13.93 25.10
CA ASP A 1059 -13.80 14.82 26.00
C ASP A 1059 -15.32 14.75 25.80
N GLY A 1060 -15.82 14.05 24.78
CA GLY A 1060 -17.26 13.82 24.56
C GLY A 1060 -17.88 14.63 23.42
N LYS A 1061 -17.10 15.44 22.71
CA LYS A 1061 -17.54 16.20 21.53
C LYS A 1061 -17.84 15.25 20.36
N PRO A 1062 -19.06 15.25 19.79
CA PRO A 1062 -19.31 14.61 18.51
C PRO A 1062 -18.71 15.46 17.37
N GLY A 1063 -17.77 14.90 16.60
CA GLY A 1063 -17.13 15.54 15.44
C GLY A 1063 -17.87 15.30 14.13
N PHE A 1064 -17.38 15.74 12.97
CA PHE A 1064 -17.95 15.40 11.64
C PHE A 1064 -19.43 15.77 11.41
N VAL A 1065 -19.97 16.70 12.18
CA VAL A 1065 -21.36 17.17 12.03
C VAL A 1065 -21.42 18.23 10.92
N GLN A 1066 -22.31 18.07 9.95
CA GLN A 1066 -22.55 19.08 8.90
C GLN A 1066 -22.83 20.46 9.51
N PRO A 1067 -22.30 21.58 8.98
CA PRO A 1067 -22.62 22.92 9.46
C PRO A 1067 -24.02 23.38 8.99
N ILE A 1068 -24.64 24.32 9.71
CA ILE A 1068 -25.92 24.93 9.30
C ILE A 1068 -25.74 25.58 7.91
N GLY A 1069 -26.60 25.24 6.96
CA GLY A 1069 -26.44 25.72 5.59
C GLY A 1069 -27.48 25.19 4.61
N ALA A 1070 -27.50 25.82 3.43
CA ALA A 1070 -28.38 25.47 2.31
C ALA A 1070 -27.63 24.75 1.18
N ALA A 1071 -26.53 24.07 1.50
CA ALA A 1071 -25.70 23.17 0.68
C ALA A 1071 -24.93 22.21 1.62
N PRO A 1072 -24.42 21.06 1.16
CA PRO A 1072 -23.51 20.25 1.96
C PRO A 1072 -22.19 21.00 2.13
N GLY A 1073 -21.72 21.08 3.37
CA GLY A 1073 -20.45 21.67 3.73
C GLY A 1073 -19.35 20.62 3.87
N LYS A 1074 -18.09 21.06 3.79
CA LYS A 1074 -16.96 20.23 4.21
C LYS A 1074 -16.99 20.06 5.72
N VAL A 1075 -16.81 18.83 6.19
CA VAL A 1075 -16.77 18.49 7.62
C VAL A 1075 -15.42 17.88 7.98
N ASN A 1076 -15.07 17.99 9.25
CA ASN A 1076 -13.91 17.34 9.85
C ASN A 1076 -14.25 16.96 11.30
N ALA A 1077 -13.30 16.34 11.99
CA ALA A 1077 -13.46 15.94 13.38
C ALA A 1077 -13.83 17.06 14.35
N GLU A 1078 -13.55 18.32 14.02
CA GLU A 1078 -13.88 19.46 14.88
C GLU A 1078 -15.26 20.08 14.59
N SER A 1079 -15.87 19.70 13.47
CA SER A 1079 -17.18 20.18 13.03
C SER A 1079 -18.25 19.60 13.94
N THR A 1080 -18.97 20.44 14.69
CA THR A 1080 -19.98 20.01 15.67
C THR A 1080 -21.19 20.94 15.69
N ALA A 1081 -22.35 20.42 16.10
CA ALA A 1081 -23.57 21.18 16.37
C ALA A 1081 -24.52 20.37 17.27
N ALA A 1082 -25.38 21.06 18.02
CA ALA A 1082 -26.24 20.41 19.01
C ALA A 1082 -27.24 19.38 18.43
N TYR A 1083 -27.63 19.50 17.16
CA TYR A 1083 -28.44 18.46 16.53
C TYR A 1083 -27.66 17.17 16.26
N GLY A 1084 -26.34 17.23 16.07
CA GLY A 1084 -25.50 16.03 15.99
C GLY A 1084 -25.50 15.25 17.30
N THR A 1085 -25.38 15.98 18.43
CA THR A 1085 -25.61 15.43 19.77
C THR A 1085 -27.01 14.82 19.88
N GLY A 1086 -28.04 15.55 19.46
CA GLY A 1086 -29.42 15.08 19.46
C GLY A 1086 -29.62 13.76 18.71
N ALA A 1087 -29.11 13.67 17.48
CA ALA A 1087 -29.18 12.48 16.64
C ALA A 1087 -28.46 11.27 17.27
N LEU A 1088 -27.25 11.48 17.83
CA LEU A 1088 -26.50 10.42 18.51
C LEU A 1088 -27.25 9.90 19.74
N LEU A 1089 -27.82 10.79 20.56
CA LEU A 1089 -28.57 10.40 21.75
C LEU A 1089 -29.87 9.66 21.41
N LEU A 1090 -30.58 10.08 20.34
CA LEU A 1090 -31.76 9.37 19.84
C LEU A 1090 -31.40 7.96 19.36
N ALA A 1091 -30.35 7.83 18.53
CA ALA A 1091 -29.87 6.53 18.06
C ALA A 1091 -29.42 5.63 19.23
N GLY A 1092 -28.67 6.18 20.18
CA GLY A 1092 -28.21 5.44 21.36
C GLY A 1092 -29.36 4.96 22.24
N ALA A 1093 -30.44 5.75 22.35
CA ALA A 1093 -31.63 5.37 23.10
C ALA A 1093 -32.35 4.16 22.47
N GLU A 1094 -32.54 4.17 21.14
CA GLU A 1094 -33.12 3.05 20.41
C GLU A 1094 -32.23 1.81 20.44
N LEU A 1095 -30.91 1.99 20.33
CA LEU A 1095 -29.96 0.88 20.44
C LEU A 1095 -30.02 0.25 21.83
N TYR A 1096 -30.05 1.06 22.88
CA TYR A 1096 -30.16 0.60 24.27
C TYR A 1096 -31.42 -0.28 24.46
N ARG A 1097 -32.54 0.08 23.82
CA ARG A 1097 -33.77 -0.72 23.81
C ARG A 1097 -33.57 -2.01 22.99
N PHE A 1098 -33.04 -1.87 21.77
CA PHE A 1098 -32.88 -2.96 20.81
C PHE A 1098 -32.03 -4.12 21.31
N VAL A 1099 -30.87 -3.85 21.94
CA VAL A 1099 -29.97 -4.90 22.44
C VAL A 1099 -30.62 -5.80 23.51
N SER A 1100 -31.69 -5.32 24.17
CA SER A 1100 -32.50 -6.16 25.07
C SER A 1100 -33.22 -7.28 24.33
N THR A 1101 -33.64 -7.01 23.10
CA THR A 1101 -34.43 -7.95 22.27
C THR A 1101 -33.56 -9.03 21.63
N LEU A 1102 -32.26 -8.76 21.45
CA LEU A 1102 -31.26 -9.73 20.97
C LEU A 1102 -30.93 -10.83 21.98
N SER A 1103 -31.21 -10.59 23.27
CA SER A 1103 -30.86 -11.50 24.37
C SER A 1103 -31.95 -12.52 24.72
N THR A 1104 -33.03 -12.58 23.93
CA THR A 1104 -34.13 -13.54 24.11
C THR A 1104 -33.93 -14.65 23.08
N PRO A 1105 -33.59 -15.90 23.48
CA PRO A 1105 -33.73 -17.03 22.58
C PRO A 1105 -35.20 -17.09 22.15
N ALA A 1106 -35.46 -17.19 20.85
CA ALA A 1106 -36.74 -17.69 20.39
C ALA A 1106 -36.90 -19.10 20.97
N GLY A 1107 -37.90 -19.28 21.84
CA GLY A 1107 -38.29 -20.58 22.38
C GLY A 1107 -38.90 -21.47 21.33
#